data_AF-A0A6P6ARZ3-F1
#
_entry.id   AF-A0A6P6ARZ3-F1
#
_cell.length_a   1.000
_cell.length_b   1.000
_cell.length_c   1.000
_cell.angle_alpha   90.00
_cell.angle_beta   90.00
_cell.angle_gamma   90.00
#
_symmetry.space_group_name_H-M   'P 1'
#
loop_
_entity.id
_entity.type
_entity.pdbx_description
1 polymer ?
#
loop_
_entity_poly.entity_id
_entity_poly.type
_entity_poly.pdbx_seq_one_letter_code
_entity_poly.pdbx_strand_id
1 'polypeptide(L)'
;MKTTQEEEERRRLEELVESNPDDPSLHFQLGLCLWECETEKERAAEHWVLSAKQNPKNAAAFKYLGHYYATVSVDVQRAIKCYQRALSLHPDDSDAGEALCDLLDRQGKESLELAICKDASHNSPRAFWAFRRLGFLQVHHKKWSEAVQSLQHAIRGYPTSPDLWEALGLAYHRLGMFTAAIKSYGRAIELEDTRVFALVECGNIFLMLGSFRKGIEQFQQALKITPQNISALCGLASGLLGLSKECINSGAFRWGASLLEGACKVAEASIQSAGNSSGTWKLHGDIQGCFPPGQLAYAQGYPWMEESQSLEYKAETFEKSIYSWKNTCCSAAISAKNSYQRALHLAPWQANIYIDIAISSNLISSFYKDHTHDKCTWQLSEKMTLGALLIESDNFEFWVALGCLSECNALKQHAFIRGLQLDVSIANAWAYLGKLYREENEKKLARQAFDCARGIDPSLALPWAGMSADTHSGESTPDDAFESCLRAVKILPLAEFQIGLAKLALLSGNLLSSQVFGAIQQAVQRAPHYHESHNLNGLVCEARFHFQAAIASYRLARYTINISAGTLLKAHLKVISINLARSLSKAGNAIGAVQECEDLEKEGMLDAEGLQIYAFSLWKLGEHEAALSMTRTLAASIPTMDRTSAAVSVSFICRLLYYISGQDLAIVSIMKMPKELFQSSKISIIVSAINALDQNYRLESIVSSSRYFLASHEEITGMHYLIALSKLIKHGTEHHLEFQSGVSHLRKVLHMYPNSNLIRWLRQEPWNRNGRYLLVLNLLQKAREERFPINLCVMLERLIIVALSDEFYSGKEASCQYQKFQLYLCASEILLQRGNIISCINHAKDASALLLPNSYQFFGHLLLCRAYAAEGNFKNCKEEYERCLGLKTDFLVGWICLKVMESQYELQTVSNVVELAFKESSRGRNNSWNMWMAVYTLMMGMICIWNQDFLSAEDFLEQSCSLASAESCIFLCHGVTSLEIARRYRYSQFLSSAIRSLSRAYVTSSVPIPFISALLAQAEGSLGYRKKWERNLRLEWFSWPPEMRPAELFFQMHLLARQIESESDSSSRVEYCQSPQQWVLRAIHTNPSSLRYWKVLRSLCNN
;
A
#
# COMPACT_ATOMS: atom_id res chain seq x y z
N MET A 1 -64.53 33.35 31.44
CA MET A 1 -64.79 32.27 32.43
C MET A 1 -63.75 32.26 33.55
N LYS A 2 -62.43 32.46 33.31
CA LYS A 2 -61.46 32.64 34.41
C LYS A 2 -61.69 33.91 35.25
N THR A 3 -61.97 35.03 34.60
CA THR A 3 -62.16 36.35 35.26
C THR A 3 -63.33 36.39 36.26
N THR A 4 -64.42 35.66 36.03
CA THR A 4 -65.59 35.64 36.93
C THR A 4 -65.34 34.82 38.21
N GLN A 5 -64.46 33.82 38.16
CA GLN A 5 -64.09 33.02 39.33
C GLN A 5 -63.09 33.77 40.22
N GLU A 6 -62.14 34.47 39.62
CA GLU A 6 -61.13 35.28 40.31
C GLU A 6 -61.75 36.48 41.05
N GLU A 7 -62.76 37.13 40.45
CA GLU A 7 -63.51 38.22 41.09
C GLU A 7 -64.40 37.73 42.25
N GLU A 8 -64.99 36.54 42.16
CA GLU A 8 -65.75 35.91 43.25
C GLU A 8 -64.85 35.48 44.41
N GLU A 9 -63.70 34.86 44.11
CA GLU A 9 -62.70 34.49 45.11
C GLU A 9 -62.13 35.73 45.82
N ARG A 10 -61.88 36.81 45.08
CA ARG A 10 -61.45 38.07 45.64
C ARG A 10 -62.47 38.64 46.63
N ARG A 11 -63.75 38.75 46.25
CA ARG A 11 -64.79 39.28 47.17
C ARG A 11 -64.90 38.45 48.43
N ARG A 12 -64.84 37.12 48.29
CA ARG A 12 -64.81 36.20 49.46
C ARG A 12 -63.60 36.45 50.34
N LEU A 13 -62.41 36.65 49.76
CA LEU A 13 -61.19 36.94 50.52
C LEU A 13 -61.22 38.33 51.19
N GLU A 14 -61.80 39.34 50.54
CA GLU A 14 -62.02 40.67 51.13
C GLU A 14 -62.98 40.58 52.33
N GLU A 15 -64.11 39.87 52.20
CA GLU A 15 -65.05 39.61 53.31
C GLU A 15 -64.40 38.82 54.46
N LEU A 16 -63.56 37.82 54.13
CA LEU A 16 -62.84 37.02 55.12
C LEU A 16 -61.78 37.84 55.86
N VAL A 17 -61.06 38.73 55.17
CA VAL A 17 -60.09 39.65 55.79
C VAL A 17 -60.80 40.67 56.69
N GLU A 18 -61.98 41.16 56.30
CA GLU A 18 -62.79 42.04 57.14
C GLU A 18 -63.30 41.31 58.40
N SER A 19 -63.66 40.03 58.29
CA SER A 19 -64.10 39.22 59.42
C SER A 19 -62.98 38.84 60.39
N ASN A 20 -61.75 38.66 59.89
CA ASN A 20 -60.57 38.22 60.65
C ASN A 20 -59.31 39.02 60.23
N PRO A 21 -59.16 40.26 60.71
CA PRO A 21 -58.09 41.17 60.25
C PRO A 21 -56.68 40.79 60.76
N ASP A 22 -56.59 39.92 61.77
CA ASP A 22 -55.33 39.50 62.38
C ASP A 22 -54.70 38.25 61.74
N ASP A 23 -55.35 37.64 60.74
CA ASP A 23 -54.81 36.45 60.07
C ASP A 23 -53.84 36.83 58.93
N PRO A 24 -52.52 36.56 59.09
CA PRO A 24 -51.52 36.92 58.08
C PRO A 24 -51.66 36.12 56.78
N SER A 25 -52.31 34.95 56.82
CA SER A 25 -52.47 34.08 55.65
C SER A 25 -53.53 34.61 54.68
N LEU A 26 -54.61 35.17 55.21
CA LEU A 26 -55.67 35.82 54.43
C LEU A 26 -55.18 37.10 53.75
N HIS A 27 -54.42 37.94 54.48
CA HIS A 27 -53.77 39.12 53.88
C HIS A 27 -52.79 38.75 52.75
N PHE A 28 -52.06 37.64 52.91
CA PHE A 28 -51.15 37.17 51.86
C PHE A 28 -51.90 36.68 50.60
N GLN A 29 -52.95 35.88 50.78
CA GLN A 29 -53.78 35.37 49.68
C GLN A 29 -54.52 36.49 48.95
N LEU A 30 -55.09 37.46 49.69
CA LEU A 30 -55.71 38.65 49.11
C LEU A 30 -54.70 39.46 48.30
N GLY A 31 -53.46 39.63 48.81
CA GLY A 31 -52.38 40.29 48.08
C GLY A 31 -52.01 39.58 46.77
N LEU A 32 -52.04 38.24 46.73
CA LEU A 32 -51.81 37.48 45.48
C LEU A 32 -52.91 37.72 44.45
N CYS A 33 -54.19 37.66 44.85
CA CYS A 33 -55.31 37.94 43.95
C CYS A 33 -55.28 39.37 43.42
N LEU A 34 -54.92 40.35 44.26
CA LEU A 34 -54.77 41.75 43.85
C LEU A 34 -53.57 41.98 42.92
N TRP A 35 -52.50 41.20 43.04
CA TRP A 35 -51.32 41.30 42.18
C TRP A 35 -51.58 40.92 40.73
N GLU A 36 -52.49 39.98 40.50
CA GLU A 36 -52.94 39.56 39.17
C GLU A 36 -53.73 40.68 38.46
N CYS A 37 -54.29 41.64 39.21
CA CYS A 37 -54.93 42.82 38.67
C CYS A 37 -53.90 43.93 38.37
N GLU A 38 -53.76 44.34 37.11
CA GLU A 38 -52.74 45.32 36.70
C GLU A 38 -52.88 46.70 37.38
N THR A 39 -54.09 47.09 37.77
CA THR A 39 -54.40 48.41 38.33
C THR A 39 -54.25 48.49 39.85
N GLU A 40 -54.14 47.37 40.58
CA GLU A 40 -54.22 47.34 42.05
C GLU A 40 -52.98 46.77 42.75
N LYS A 41 -51.84 46.77 42.05
CA LYS A 41 -50.56 46.26 42.58
C LYS A 41 -50.06 47.00 43.82
N GLU A 42 -50.42 48.26 44.01
CA GLU A 42 -50.10 49.03 45.21
C GLU A 42 -50.86 48.49 46.44
N ARG A 43 -52.16 48.22 46.30
CA ARG A 43 -52.99 47.60 47.34
C ARG A 43 -52.48 46.20 47.69
N ALA A 44 -52.05 45.43 46.68
CA ALA A 44 -51.43 44.13 46.89
C ALA A 44 -50.18 44.23 47.80
N ALA A 45 -49.33 45.23 47.57
CA ALA A 45 -48.15 45.46 48.38
C ALA A 45 -48.48 45.86 49.83
N GLU A 46 -49.53 46.68 50.05
CA GLU A 46 -49.99 47.03 51.41
C GLU A 46 -50.39 45.78 52.20
N HIS A 47 -51.19 44.90 51.60
CA HIS A 47 -51.58 43.63 52.23
C HIS A 47 -50.39 42.69 52.49
N TRP A 48 -49.39 42.65 51.60
CA TRP A 48 -48.16 41.90 51.88
C TRP A 48 -47.30 42.53 52.99
N VAL A 49 -47.26 43.86 53.12
CA VAL A 49 -46.60 44.53 54.26
C VAL A 49 -47.30 44.19 55.57
N LEU A 50 -48.63 44.18 55.60
CA LEU A 50 -49.41 43.76 56.77
C LEU A 50 -49.14 42.30 57.12
N SER A 51 -49.16 41.40 56.13
CA SER A 51 -48.82 39.99 56.31
C SER A 51 -47.40 39.79 56.84
N ALA A 52 -46.41 40.54 56.32
CA ALA A 52 -45.02 40.46 56.77
C ALA A 52 -44.80 41.02 58.19
N LYS A 53 -45.58 42.05 58.60
CA LYS A 53 -45.56 42.60 59.97
C LYS A 53 -46.15 41.62 60.98
N GLN A 54 -47.27 40.99 60.63
CA GLN A 54 -47.96 40.01 61.49
C GLN A 54 -47.22 38.67 61.55
N ASN A 55 -46.61 38.24 60.44
CA ASN A 55 -45.79 37.03 60.38
C ASN A 55 -44.39 37.29 59.77
N PRO A 56 -43.39 37.64 60.59
CA PRO A 56 -42.02 37.88 60.13
C PRO A 56 -41.27 36.65 59.59
N LYS A 57 -41.86 35.46 59.66
CA LYS A 57 -41.32 34.20 59.10
C LYS A 57 -41.89 33.86 57.72
N ASN A 58 -42.87 34.62 57.22
CA ASN A 58 -43.45 34.39 55.89
C ASN A 58 -42.50 34.89 54.79
N ALA A 59 -41.62 34.02 54.27
CA ALA A 59 -40.69 34.39 53.20
C ALA A 59 -41.39 34.76 51.88
N ALA A 60 -42.53 34.15 51.58
CA ALA A 60 -43.27 34.44 50.36
C ALA A 60 -43.74 35.90 50.33
N ALA A 61 -44.25 36.43 51.45
CA ALA A 61 -44.60 37.85 51.56
C ALA A 61 -43.42 38.78 51.26
N PHE A 62 -42.21 38.47 51.78
CA PHE A 62 -41.01 39.25 51.47
C PHE A 62 -40.56 39.11 49.99
N LYS A 63 -40.73 37.94 49.37
CA LYS A 63 -40.47 37.75 47.94
C LYS A 63 -41.35 38.66 47.09
N TYR A 64 -42.67 38.61 47.30
CA TYR A 64 -43.62 39.40 46.50
C TYR A 64 -43.48 40.90 46.75
N LEU A 65 -43.18 41.33 47.98
CA LEU A 65 -42.75 42.72 48.25
C LEU A 65 -41.48 43.10 47.48
N GLY A 66 -40.51 42.19 47.39
CA GLY A 66 -39.33 42.37 46.56
C GLY A 66 -39.68 42.57 45.08
N HIS A 67 -40.60 41.78 44.54
CA HIS A 67 -41.09 41.93 43.16
C HIS A 67 -41.78 43.27 42.95
N TYR A 68 -42.64 43.69 43.87
CA TYR A 68 -43.29 45.00 43.83
C TYR A 68 -42.27 46.15 43.82
N TYR A 69 -41.32 46.16 44.77
CA TYR A 69 -40.29 47.20 44.85
C TYR A 69 -39.35 47.18 43.64
N ALA A 70 -39.10 46.02 43.05
CA ALA A 70 -38.23 45.90 41.87
C ALA A 70 -38.92 46.37 40.57
N THR A 71 -40.23 46.16 40.43
CA THR A 71 -40.95 46.34 39.16
C THR A 71 -41.89 47.54 39.13
N VAL A 72 -42.61 47.83 40.21
CA VAL A 72 -43.65 48.87 40.24
C VAL A 72 -43.11 50.16 40.83
N SER A 73 -42.54 50.14 42.03
CA SER A 73 -42.05 51.35 42.70
C SER A 73 -40.59 51.71 42.35
N VAL A 74 -39.86 50.79 41.71
CA VAL A 74 -38.44 50.91 41.29
C VAL A 74 -37.48 51.28 42.45
N ASP A 75 -37.80 50.86 43.68
CA ASP A 75 -36.95 51.05 44.87
C ASP A 75 -35.96 49.89 45.03
N VAL A 76 -34.87 49.91 44.27
CA VAL A 76 -33.93 48.77 44.18
C VAL A 76 -33.30 48.41 45.54
N GLN A 77 -33.01 49.38 46.40
CA GLN A 77 -32.42 49.10 47.73
C GLN A 77 -33.39 48.38 48.68
N ARG A 78 -34.69 48.71 48.61
CA ARG A 78 -35.72 48.02 49.40
C ARG A 78 -35.97 46.63 48.85
N ALA A 79 -36.02 46.48 47.52
CA ALA A 79 -36.13 45.19 46.86
C ALA A 79 -35.02 44.23 47.29
N ILE A 80 -33.74 44.66 47.24
CA ILE A 80 -32.59 43.85 47.68
C ILE A 80 -32.76 43.38 49.12
N LYS A 81 -33.13 44.27 50.05
CA LYS A 81 -33.34 43.91 51.46
C LYS A 81 -34.49 42.92 51.64
N CYS A 82 -35.59 43.09 50.90
CA CYS A 82 -36.74 42.18 50.94
C CYS A 82 -36.37 40.79 50.44
N TYR A 83 -35.66 40.68 49.32
CA TYR A 83 -35.18 39.39 48.81
C TYR A 83 -34.13 38.75 49.72
N GLN A 84 -33.17 39.52 50.27
CA GLN A 84 -32.21 38.99 51.25
C GLN A 84 -32.93 38.41 52.48
N ARG A 85 -33.98 39.08 52.96
CA ARG A 85 -34.80 38.57 54.06
C ARG A 85 -35.53 37.29 53.66
N ALA A 86 -36.14 37.25 52.47
CA ALA A 86 -36.79 36.06 51.95
C ALA A 86 -35.84 34.84 51.89
N LEU A 87 -34.62 35.04 51.36
CA LEU A 87 -33.61 33.99 51.24
C LEU A 87 -33.01 33.56 52.58
N SER A 88 -32.91 34.47 53.57
CA SER A 88 -32.49 34.09 54.93
C SER A 88 -33.47 33.15 55.62
N LEU A 89 -34.75 33.21 55.22
CA LEU A 89 -35.83 32.38 55.76
C LEU A 89 -36.00 31.08 54.95
N HIS A 90 -35.95 31.18 53.62
CA HIS A 90 -36.04 30.06 52.69
C HIS A 90 -34.93 30.16 51.62
N PRO A 91 -33.74 29.57 51.87
CA PRO A 91 -32.62 29.60 50.92
C PRO A 91 -32.89 28.90 49.58
N ASP A 92 -33.88 27.99 49.55
CA ASP A 92 -34.22 27.18 48.38
C ASP A 92 -35.04 27.93 47.31
N ASP A 93 -35.58 29.11 47.62
CA ASP A 93 -36.49 29.85 46.74
C ASP A 93 -35.75 30.42 45.51
N SER A 94 -35.91 29.76 44.37
CA SER A 94 -35.23 30.12 43.11
C SER A 94 -35.66 31.48 42.59
N ASP A 95 -36.94 31.84 42.71
CA ASP A 95 -37.47 33.09 42.14
C ASP A 95 -36.89 34.31 42.85
N ALA A 96 -36.87 34.26 44.20
CA ALA A 96 -36.29 35.32 45.02
C ALA A 96 -34.76 35.41 44.84
N GLY A 97 -34.09 34.26 44.70
CA GLY A 97 -32.66 34.16 44.46
C GLY A 97 -32.22 34.77 43.13
N GLU A 98 -32.87 34.36 42.04
CA GLU A 98 -32.55 34.86 40.70
C GLU A 98 -32.89 36.35 40.56
N ALA A 99 -34.04 36.80 41.07
CA ALA A 99 -34.41 38.21 41.04
C ALA A 99 -33.43 39.09 41.84
N LEU A 100 -32.88 38.58 42.95
CA LEU A 100 -31.85 39.29 43.72
C LEU A 100 -30.53 39.36 42.95
N CYS A 101 -30.06 38.24 42.40
CA CYS A 101 -28.86 38.20 41.57
C CYS A 101 -28.96 39.17 40.39
N ASP A 102 -30.07 39.16 39.64
CA ASP A 102 -30.28 40.05 38.50
C ASP A 102 -30.25 41.54 38.90
N LEU A 103 -30.75 41.89 40.09
CA LEU A 103 -30.64 43.26 40.61
C LEU A 103 -29.23 43.64 41.02
N LEU A 104 -28.45 42.69 41.56
CA LEU A 104 -27.05 42.90 41.94
C LEU A 104 -26.15 43.02 40.71
N ASP A 105 -26.39 42.19 39.68
CA ASP A 105 -25.77 42.26 38.36
C ASP A 105 -25.97 43.65 37.74
N ARG A 106 -27.21 44.16 37.73
CA ARG A 106 -27.53 45.52 37.23
C ARG A 106 -26.82 46.63 38.02
N GLN A 107 -26.52 46.41 39.30
CA GLN A 107 -25.77 47.35 40.14
C GLN A 107 -24.25 47.17 40.07
N GLY A 108 -23.75 46.13 39.38
CA GLY A 108 -22.33 45.78 39.34
C GLY A 108 -21.76 45.32 40.70
N LYS A 109 -22.60 44.81 41.60
CA LYS A 109 -22.22 44.40 42.96
C LYS A 109 -21.89 42.90 43.05
N GLU A 110 -20.97 42.45 42.21
CA GLU A 110 -20.57 41.04 42.06
C GLU A 110 -20.05 40.41 43.38
N SER A 111 -19.33 41.19 44.20
CA SER A 111 -18.79 40.68 45.48
C SER A 111 -19.87 40.32 46.50
N LEU A 112 -20.97 41.09 46.53
CA LEU A 112 -22.11 40.83 47.40
C LEU A 112 -22.92 39.63 46.88
N GLU A 113 -23.08 39.51 45.56
CA GLU A 113 -23.73 38.36 44.94
C GLU A 113 -23.01 37.05 45.25
N LEU A 114 -21.66 37.06 45.14
CA LEU A 114 -20.84 35.90 45.45
C LEU A 114 -20.99 35.49 46.92
N ALA A 115 -21.03 36.45 47.86
CA ALA A 115 -21.27 36.18 49.27
C ALA A 115 -22.65 35.56 49.51
N ILE A 116 -23.71 36.13 48.91
CA ILE A 116 -25.08 35.64 49.04
C ILE A 116 -25.24 34.23 48.46
N CYS A 117 -24.64 33.95 47.30
CA CYS A 117 -24.70 32.61 46.71
C CYS A 117 -23.91 31.58 47.55
N LYS A 118 -22.78 31.98 48.16
CA LYS A 118 -22.03 31.12 49.08
C LYS A 118 -22.82 30.82 50.35
N ASP A 119 -23.44 31.84 50.95
CA ASP A 119 -24.26 31.67 52.14
C ASP A 119 -25.46 30.76 51.85
N ALA A 120 -26.17 30.97 50.73
CA ALA A 120 -27.30 30.14 50.32
C ALA A 120 -26.89 28.67 50.06
N SER A 121 -25.76 28.44 49.39
CA SER A 121 -25.23 27.10 49.10
C SER A 121 -24.69 26.37 50.33
N HIS A 122 -24.17 27.09 51.33
CA HIS A 122 -23.81 26.52 52.64
C HIS A 122 -25.05 26.17 53.47
N ASN A 123 -26.09 27.01 53.42
CA ASN A 123 -27.30 26.84 54.23
C ASN A 123 -28.22 25.73 53.70
N SER A 124 -28.24 25.48 52.39
CA SER A 124 -29.02 24.37 51.81
C SER A 124 -28.36 23.76 50.57
N PRO A 125 -28.22 22.42 50.50
CA PRO A 125 -27.75 21.73 49.29
C PRO A 125 -28.82 21.71 48.18
N ARG A 126 -30.07 22.10 48.45
CA ARG A 126 -31.17 22.18 47.46
C ARG A 126 -31.26 23.54 46.77
N ALA A 127 -30.46 24.53 47.17
CA ALA A 127 -30.39 25.83 46.53
C ALA A 127 -29.65 25.77 45.16
N PHE A 128 -30.23 25.04 44.20
CA PHE A 128 -29.62 24.83 42.87
C PHE A 128 -29.38 26.14 42.10
N TRP A 129 -30.24 27.14 42.29
CA TRP A 129 -30.09 28.49 41.72
C TRP A 129 -28.79 29.15 42.19
N ALA A 130 -28.44 28.99 43.47
CA ALA A 130 -27.23 29.56 44.06
C ALA A 130 -25.98 28.86 43.52
N PHE A 131 -25.99 27.53 43.39
CA PHE A 131 -24.90 26.78 42.76
C PHE A 131 -24.72 27.14 41.28
N ARG A 132 -25.82 27.38 40.55
CA ARG A 132 -25.78 27.83 39.14
C ARG A 132 -25.10 29.19 39.02
N ARG A 133 -25.56 30.20 39.78
CA ARG A 133 -24.98 31.55 39.78
C ARG A 133 -23.53 31.55 40.26
N LEU A 134 -23.25 30.86 41.36
CA LEU A 134 -21.89 30.70 41.89
C LEU A 134 -20.95 30.04 40.87
N GLY A 135 -21.41 29.01 40.16
CA GLY A 135 -20.64 28.34 39.11
C GLY A 135 -20.25 29.27 37.96
N PHE A 136 -21.20 30.09 37.46
CA PHE A 136 -20.90 31.07 36.41
C PHE A 136 -19.94 32.18 36.89
N LEU A 137 -20.14 32.71 38.11
CA LEU A 137 -19.23 33.69 38.71
C LEU A 137 -17.81 33.11 38.92
N GLN A 138 -17.70 31.84 39.34
CA GLN A 138 -16.41 31.17 39.48
C GLN A 138 -15.71 30.95 38.13
N VAL A 139 -16.45 30.63 37.07
CA VAL A 139 -15.93 30.57 35.69
C VAL A 139 -15.43 31.95 35.25
N HIS A 140 -16.20 33.01 35.50
CA HIS A 140 -15.82 34.39 35.20
C HIS A 140 -14.51 34.80 35.92
N HIS A 141 -14.37 34.44 37.21
CA HIS A 141 -13.15 34.65 38.00
C HIS A 141 -12.03 33.63 37.73
N LYS A 142 -12.18 32.73 36.75
CA LYS A 142 -11.19 31.69 36.39
C LYS A 142 -10.85 30.72 37.54
N LYS A 143 -11.75 30.54 38.51
CA LYS A 143 -11.62 29.56 39.61
C LYS A 143 -12.17 28.20 39.18
N TRP A 144 -11.46 27.54 38.28
CA TRP A 144 -11.94 26.36 37.57
C TRP A 144 -12.29 25.16 38.47
N SER A 145 -11.49 24.90 39.52
CA SER A 145 -11.70 23.76 40.43
C SER A 145 -12.97 23.90 41.26
N GLU A 146 -13.22 25.08 41.82
CA GLU A 146 -14.45 25.38 42.57
C GLU A 146 -15.67 25.40 41.64
N ALA A 147 -15.51 25.97 40.44
CA ALA A 147 -16.58 26.03 39.43
C ALA A 147 -17.11 24.64 39.07
N VAL A 148 -16.23 23.63 38.89
CA VAL A 148 -16.66 22.26 38.59
C VAL A 148 -17.57 21.71 39.69
N GLN A 149 -17.24 21.91 40.96
CA GLN A 149 -18.05 21.41 42.07
C GLN A 149 -19.44 22.05 42.12
N SER A 150 -19.49 23.38 41.95
CA SER A 150 -20.73 24.15 41.92
C SER A 150 -21.60 23.78 40.71
N LEU A 151 -21.02 23.71 39.52
CA LEU A 151 -21.74 23.38 38.29
C LEU A 151 -22.28 21.94 38.29
N GLN A 152 -21.53 20.97 38.81
CA GLN A 152 -22.02 19.60 38.97
C GLN A 152 -23.24 19.52 39.90
N HIS A 153 -23.29 20.33 40.96
CA HIS A 153 -24.44 20.41 41.84
C HIS A 153 -25.62 21.11 41.15
N ALA A 154 -25.37 22.21 40.43
CA ALA A 154 -26.38 22.93 39.68
C ALA A 154 -27.10 22.04 38.64
N ILE A 155 -26.35 21.19 37.93
CA ILE A 155 -26.88 20.27 36.91
C ILE A 155 -27.86 19.23 37.50
N ARG A 156 -27.74 18.89 38.79
CA ARG A 156 -28.73 17.98 39.44
C ARG A 156 -30.12 18.61 39.52
N GLY A 157 -30.20 19.94 39.67
CA GLY A 157 -31.46 20.68 39.64
C GLY A 157 -31.89 21.08 38.23
N TYR A 158 -30.93 21.42 37.36
CA TYR A 158 -31.17 21.88 35.99
C TYR A 158 -30.48 20.98 34.95
N PRO A 159 -30.91 19.72 34.77
CA PRO A 159 -30.23 18.77 33.88
C PRO A 159 -30.39 19.11 32.39
N THR A 160 -31.43 19.86 32.03
CA THR A 160 -31.80 20.22 30.66
C THR A 160 -31.19 21.53 30.17
N SER A 161 -30.47 22.28 31.03
CA SER A 161 -29.89 23.56 30.61
C SER A 161 -28.55 23.36 29.89
N PRO A 162 -28.43 23.71 28.60
CA PRO A 162 -27.19 23.54 27.85
C PRO A 162 -26.06 24.46 28.35
N ASP A 163 -26.38 25.67 28.84
CA ASP A 163 -25.39 26.63 29.35
C ASP A 163 -24.55 26.07 30.52
N LEU A 164 -25.18 25.30 31.41
CA LEU A 164 -24.47 24.66 32.53
C LEU A 164 -23.50 23.58 32.06
N TRP A 165 -23.90 22.79 31.06
CA TRP A 165 -23.05 21.77 30.46
C TRP A 165 -21.88 22.38 29.67
N GLU A 166 -22.12 23.49 28.98
CA GLU A 166 -21.09 24.26 28.27
C GLU A 166 -20.08 24.89 29.25
N ALA A 167 -20.55 25.53 30.32
CA ALA A 167 -19.67 26.09 31.36
C ALA A 167 -18.88 25.02 32.11
N LEU A 168 -19.49 23.85 32.36
CA LEU A 168 -18.80 22.71 32.96
C LEU A 168 -17.72 22.16 32.02
N GLY A 169 -18.04 22.04 30.72
CA GLY A 169 -17.10 21.65 29.68
C GLY A 169 -15.88 22.60 29.63
N LEU A 170 -16.13 23.91 29.71
CA LEU A 170 -15.08 24.93 29.75
C LEU A 170 -14.20 24.81 30.99
N ALA A 171 -14.80 24.62 32.17
CA ALA A 171 -14.04 24.42 33.40
C ALA A 171 -13.17 23.15 33.34
N TYR A 172 -13.71 22.03 32.83
CA TYR A 172 -12.92 20.82 32.61
C TYR A 172 -11.79 20.99 31.60
N HIS A 173 -12.05 21.71 30.50
CA HIS A 173 -11.05 22.01 29.48
C HIS A 173 -9.89 22.79 30.11
N ARG A 174 -10.16 23.85 30.88
CA ARG A 174 -9.10 24.66 31.53
C ARG A 174 -8.33 23.92 32.61
N LEU A 175 -8.89 22.86 33.19
CA LEU A 175 -8.20 21.95 34.12
C LEU A 175 -7.40 20.83 33.42
N GLY A 176 -7.44 20.74 32.08
CA GLY A 176 -6.80 19.66 31.32
C GLY A 176 -7.56 18.32 31.33
N MET A 177 -8.79 18.30 31.85
CA MET A 177 -9.65 17.11 31.90
C MET A 177 -10.41 16.91 30.57
N PHE A 178 -9.67 16.66 29.49
CA PHE A 178 -10.20 16.67 28.12
C PHE A 178 -11.36 15.68 27.87
N THR A 179 -11.31 14.47 28.44
CA THR A 179 -12.36 13.46 28.25
C THR A 179 -13.68 13.84 28.92
N ALA A 180 -13.63 14.47 30.09
CA ALA A 180 -14.80 14.98 30.80
C ALA A 180 -15.37 16.23 30.09
N ALA A 181 -14.49 17.09 29.56
CA ALA A 181 -14.87 18.25 28.76
C ALA A 181 -15.65 17.84 27.50
N ILE A 182 -15.14 16.89 26.72
CA ILE A 182 -15.81 16.39 25.50
C ILE A 182 -17.19 15.82 25.84
N LYS A 183 -17.35 15.06 26.93
CA LYS A 183 -18.65 14.53 27.35
C LYS A 183 -19.63 15.64 27.73
N SER A 184 -19.15 16.66 28.43
CA SER A 184 -19.98 17.80 28.86
C SER A 184 -20.43 18.65 27.67
N TYR A 185 -19.51 18.96 26.75
CA TYR A 185 -19.85 19.64 25.50
C TYR A 185 -20.76 18.79 24.60
N GLY A 186 -20.51 17.48 24.50
CA GLY A 186 -21.39 16.56 23.79
C GLY A 186 -22.82 16.59 24.32
N ARG A 187 -22.99 16.62 25.65
CA ARG A 187 -24.31 16.76 26.26
C ARG A 187 -24.96 18.13 25.99
N ALA A 188 -24.18 19.20 25.95
CA ALA A 188 -24.68 20.52 25.56
C ALA A 188 -25.19 20.52 24.10
N ILE A 189 -24.46 19.89 23.18
CA ILE A 189 -24.83 19.75 21.77
C ILE A 189 -26.08 18.86 21.59
N GLU A 190 -26.20 17.77 22.37
CA GLU A 190 -27.40 16.92 22.36
C GLU A 190 -28.67 17.66 22.81
N LEU A 191 -28.54 18.61 23.74
CA LEU A 191 -29.64 19.44 24.22
C LEU A 191 -29.97 20.57 23.23
N GLU A 192 -28.94 21.17 22.64
CA GLU A 192 -29.08 22.27 21.68
C GLU A 192 -27.99 22.21 20.59
N ASP A 193 -28.38 21.73 19.40
CA ASP A 193 -27.47 21.51 18.26
C ASP A 193 -26.96 22.83 17.63
N THR A 194 -27.54 23.99 17.99
CA THR A 194 -27.12 25.32 17.50
C THR A 194 -25.91 25.90 18.25
N ARG A 195 -25.35 25.18 19.23
CA ARG A 195 -24.25 25.65 20.10
C ARG A 195 -22.88 25.57 19.42
N VAL A 196 -22.58 26.62 18.67
CA VAL A 196 -21.30 26.78 17.95
C VAL A 196 -20.08 26.77 18.88
N PHE A 197 -20.16 27.38 20.06
CA PHE A 197 -19.03 27.42 21.01
C PHE A 197 -18.64 26.01 21.47
N ALA A 198 -19.61 25.20 21.89
CA ALA A 198 -19.37 23.82 22.30
C ALA A 198 -18.77 22.97 21.16
N LEU A 199 -19.24 23.13 19.93
CA LEU A 199 -18.69 22.45 18.74
C LEU A 199 -17.22 22.85 18.47
N VAL A 200 -16.92 24.15 18.51
CA VAL A 200 -15.55 24.67 18.28
C VAL A 200 -14.60 24.20 19.38
N GLU A 201 -14.99 24.28 20.65
CA GLU A 201 -14.16 23.85 21.76
C GLU A 201 -13.95 22.32 21.77
N CYS A 202 -14.98 21.54 21.45
CA CYS A 202 -14.85 20.10 21.26
C CYS A 202 -13.87 19.77 20.12
N GLY A 203 -13.97 20.50 19.00
CA GLY A 203 -13.03 20.42 17.88
C GLY A 203 -11.58 20.73 18.32
N ASN A 204 -11.36 21.81 19.06
CA ASN A 204 -10.05 22.20 19.58
C ASN A 204 -9.45 21.12 20.50
N ILE A 205 -10.27 20.51 21.37
CA ILE A 205 -9.82 19.41 22.22
C ILE A 205 -9.43 18.19 21.38
N PHE A 206 -10.21 17.85 20.35
CA PHE A 206 -9.83 16.75 19.44
C PHE A 206 -8.53 17.03 18.69
N LEU A 207 -8.24 18.28 18.31
CA LEU A 207 -6.95 18.66 17.73
C LEU A 207 -5.80 18.43 18.72
N MET A 208 -5.95 18.85 19.97
CA MET A 208 -4.94 18.64 21.02
C MET A 208 -4.69 17.16 21.32
N LEU A 209 -5.73 16.32 21.23
CA LEU A 209 -5.62 14.87 21.38
C LEU A 209 -5.09 14.15 20.13
N GLY A 210 -4.79 14.86 19.03
CA GLY A 210 -4.35 14.29 17.76
C GLY A 210 -5.45 13.59 16.95
N SER A 211 -6.71 13.67 17.37
CA SER A 211 -7.87 13.07 16.68
C SER A 211 -8.42 13.99 15.58
N PHE A 212 -7.59 14.29 14.57
CA PHE A 212 -7.88 15.33 13.56
C PHE A 212 -9.21 15.13 12.82
N ARG A 213 -9.58 13.90 12.47
CA ARG A 213 -10.83 13.60 11.74
C ARG A 213 -12.09 14.04 12.50
N LYS A 214 -12.17 13.68 13.79
CA LYS A 214 -13.28 14.07 14.66
C LYS A 214 -13.31 15.58 14.84
N GLY A 215 -12.15 16.22 15.01
CA GLY A 215 -12.05 17.67 15.07
C GLY A 215 -12.61 18.36 13.82
N ILE A 216 -12.21 17.90 12.63
CA ILE A 216 -12.70 18.39 11.33
C ILE A 216 -14.23 18.29 11.23
N GLU A 217 -14.82 17.17 11.64
CA GLU A 217 -16.28 16.97 11.64
C GLU A 217 -17.00 18.01 12.52
N GLN A 218 -16.49 18.26 13.73
CA GLN A 218 -17.06 19.26 14.65
C GLN A 218 -16.96 20.69 14.09
N PHE A 219 -15.83 21.06 13.48
CA PHE A 219 -15.69 22.38 12.85
C PHE A 219 -16.58 22.53 11.62
N GLN A 220 -16.74 21.48 10.81
CA GLN A 220 -17.68 21.49 9.68
C GLN A 220 -19.13 21.65 10.14
N GLN A 221 -19.53 21.02 11.26
CA GLN A 221 -20.85 21.23 11.87
C GLN A 221 -21.02 22.68 12.34
N ALA A 222 -20.03 23.24 13.04
CA ALA A 222 -20.04 24.65 13.47
C ALA A 222 -20.18 25.64 12.28
N LEU A 223 -19.52 25.33 11.15
CA LEU A 223 -19.59 26.15 9.93
C LEU A 223 -20.91 26.00 9.17
N LYS A 224 -21.62 24.87 9.30
CA LYS A 224 -22.99 24.74 8.76
C LYS A 224 -23.97 25.69 9.44
N ILE A 225 -23.79 25.91 10.75
CA ILE A 225 -24.64 26.82 11.54
C ILE A 225 -24.19 28.27 11.31
N THR A 226 -22.88 28.52 11.44
CA THR A 226 -22.28 29.85 11.28
C THR A 226 -21.12 29.82 10.28
N PRO A 227 -21.38 30.08 8.99
CA PRO A 227 -20.37 29.95 7.93
C PRO A 227 -19.14 30.87 8.07
N GLN A 228 -19.29 32.02 8.74
CA GLN A 228 -18.24 33.03 8.88
C GLN A 228 -17.52 32.98 10.24
N ASN A 229 -17.68 31.91 11.03
CA ASN A 229 -16.99 31.81 12.31
C ASN A 229 -15.47 31.60 12.11
N ILE A 230 -14.69 32.62 12.46
CA ILE A 230 -13.23 32.65 12.30
C ILE A 230 -12.56 31.52 13.08
N SER A 231 -12.97 31.27 14.34
CA SER A 231 -12.39 30.22 15.18
C SER A 231 -12.63 28.83 14.59
N ALA A 232 -13.81 28.60 14.03
CA ALA A 232 -14.13 27.34 13.35
C ALA A 232 -13.36 27.18 12.02
N LEU A 233 -13.20 28.26 11.24
CA LEU A 233 -12.39 28.25 10.01
C LEU A 233 -10.91 27.97 10.31
N CYS A 234 -10.32 28.65 11.30
CA CYS A 234 -8.95 28.41 11.73
C CYS A 234 -8.77 26.99 12.27
N GLY A 235 -9.69 26.52 13.13
CA GLY A 235 -9.67 25.15 13.65
C GLY A 235 -9.78 24.10 12.55
N LEU A 236 -10.64 24.31 11.55
CA LEU A 236 -10.77 23.43 10.38
C LEU A 236 -9.47 23.39 9.57
N ALA A 237 -8.88 24.55 9.27
CA ALA A 237 -7.63 24.64 8.52
C ALA A 237 -6.46 23.97 9.27
N SER A 238 -6.35 24.19 10.58
CA SER A 238 -5.36 23.50 11.43
C SER A 238 -5.59 21.99 11.50
N GLY A 239 -6.85 21.55 11.57
CA GLY A 239 -7.20 20.12 11.55
C GLY A 239 -6.87 19.43 10.24
N LEU A 240 -7.17 20.07 9.10
CA LEU A 240 -6.79 19.57 7.78
C LEU A 240 -5.27 19.51 7.60
N LEU A 241 -4.54 20.51 8.11
CA LEU A 241 -3.07 20.51 8.14
C LEU A 241 -2.52 19.34 8.97
N GLY A 242 -3.06 19.10 10.16
CA GLY A 242 -2.68 17.98 11.03
C GLY A 242 -2.94 16.62 10.39
N LEU A 243 -4.14 16.42 9.85
CA LEU A 243 -4.49 15.18 9.14
C LEU A 243 -3.64 14.97 7.88
N SER A 244 -3.30 16.05 7.17
CA SER A 244 -2.40 15.95 6.02
C SER A 244 -1.00 15.48 6.44
N LYS A 245 -0.43 16.05 7.51
CA LYS A 245 0.88 15.60 8.04
C LYS A 245 0.87 14.11 8.39
N GLU A 246 -0.21 13.61 8.99
CA GLU A 246 -0.39 12.18 9.28
C GLU A 246 -0.46 11.33 8.00
N CYS A 247 -1.27 11.75 7.01
CA CYS A 247 -1.38 11.09 5.71
C CYS A 247 -0.01 11.05 4.99
N ILE A 248 0.74 12.14 5.01
CA ILE A 248 2.08 12.23 4.39
C ILE A 248 3.05 11.26 5.06
N ASN A 249 3.03 11.18 6.40
CA ASN A 249 3.87 10.26 7.14
C ASN A 249 3.50 8.79 6.88
N SER A 250 2.22 8.49 6.66
CA SER A 250 1.76 7.16 6.26
C SER A 250 2.08 6.78 4.80
N GLY A 251 2.52 7.73 3.97
CA GLY A 251 2.79 7.53 2.54
C GLY A 251 1.60 7.80 1.61
N ALA A 252 0.48 8.31 2.14
CA ALA A 252 -0.72 8.67 1.36
C ALA A 252 -0.62 10.09 0.77
N PHE A 253 0.41 10.34 -0.05
CA PHE A 253 0.76 11.70 -0.51
C PHE A 253 -0.36 12.41 -1.29
N ARG A 254 -1.07 11.70 -2.19
CA ARG A 254 -2.18 12.29 -2.97
C ARG A 254 -3.31 12.79 -2.06
N TRP A 255 -3.64 12.01 -1.04
CA TRP A 255 -4.67 12.40 -0.09
C TRP A 255 -4.21 13.57 0.77
N GLY A 256 -2.98 13.50 1.30
CA GLY A 256 -2.38 14.62 2.05
C GLY A 256 -2.37 15.94 1.26
N ALA A 257 -2.05 15.87 -0.04
CA ALA A 257 -2.09 17.02 -0.94
C ALA A 257 -3.50 17.61 -1.09
N SER A 258 -4.52 16.78 -1.31
CA SER A 258 -5.91 17.25 -1.43
C SER A 258 -6.42 17.89 -0.13
N LEU A 259 -5.99 17.36 1.03
CA LEU A 259 -6.31 17.92 2.34
C LEU A 259 -5.63 19.28 2.55
N LEU A 260 -4.38 19.42 2.11
CA LEU A 260 -3.66 20.70 2.14
C LEU A 260 -4.29 21.73 1.21
N GLU A 261 -4.71 21.34 0.00
CA GLU A 261 -5.42 22.25 -0.90
C GLU A 261 -6.74 22.73 -0.27
N GLY A 262 -7.48 21.82 0.38
CA GLY A 262 -8.64 22.18 1.19
C GLY A 262 -8.28 23.13 2.34
N ALA A 263 -7.19 22.87 3.06
CA ALA A 263 -6.71 23.72 4.15
C ALA A 263 -6.35 25.13 3.66
N CYS A 264 -5.68 25.26 2.51
CA CYS A 264 -5.37 26.56 1.89
C CYS A 264 -6.64 27.35 1.58
N LYS A 265 -7.64 26.73 0.94
CA LYS A 265 -8.92 27.39 0.60
C LYS A 265 -9.65 27.88 1.86
N VAL A 266 -9.67 27.07 2.92
CA VAL A 266 -10.28 27.46 4.21
C VAL A 266 -9.49 28.58 4.88
N ALA A 267 -8.16 28.54 4.83
CA ALA A 267 -7.31 29.59 5.38
C ALA A 267 -7.48 30.92 4.62
N GLU A 268 -7.58 30.90 3.30
CA GLU A 268 -7.88 32.08 2.48
C GLU A 268 -9.26 32.67 2.84
N ALA A 269 -10.28 31.84 3.03
CA ALA A 269 -11.59 32.30 3.50
C ALA A 269 -11.53 32.93 4.91
N SER A 270 -10.67 32.40 5.78
CA SER A 270 -10.42 32.99 7.11
C SER A 270 -9.72 34.35 7.02
N ILE A 271 -8.80 34.54 6.07
CA ILE A 271 -8.12 35.81 5.81
C ILE A 271 -9.10 36.85 5.24
N GLN A 272 -9.97 36.45 4.31
CA GLN A 272 -11.00 37.35 3.76
C GLN A 272 -11.94 37.87 4.86
N SER A 273 -12.26 37.02 5.84
CA SER A 273 -13.13 37.38 6.97
C SER A 273 -12.40 38.17 8.06
N ALA A 274 -11.11 37.89 8.29
CA ALA A 274 -10.35 38.37 9.46
C ALA A 274 -8.90 38.77 9.13
N GLY A 275 -8.69 39.52 8.04
CA GLY A 275 -7.36 39.87 7.54
C GLY A 275 -6.47 40.72 8.47
N ASN A 276 -7.03 41.24 9.57
CA ASN A 276 -6.30 41.99 10.60
C ASN A 276 -5.66 41.09 11.68
N SER A 277 -5.97 39.80 11.71
CA SER A 277 -5.44 38.87 12.72
C SER A 277 -4.11 38.25 12.27
N SER A 278 -3.03 38.53 13.01
CA SER A 278 -1.70 37.93 12.76
C SER A 278 -1.73 36.40 12.76
N GLY A 279 -2.51 35.78 13.66
CA GLY A 279 -2.62 34.32 13.76
C GLY A 279 -3.19 33.64 12.52
N THR A 280 -4.10 34.30 11.79
CA THR A 280 -4.66 33.76 10.53
C THR A 280 -3.62 33.74 9.42
N TRP A 281 -2.81 34.80 9.31
CA TRP A 281 -1.70 34.90 8.37
C TRP A 281 -0.57 33.94 8.72
N LYS A 282 -0.29 33.74 10.01
CA LYS A 282 0.65 32.71 10.46
C LYS A 282 0.15 31.33 10.04
N LEU A 283 -1.10 30.98 10.34
CA LEU A 283 -1.68 29.69 9.95
C LEU A 283 -1.66 29.47 8.43
N HIS A 284 -1.98 30.49 7.64
CA HIS A 284 -1.85 30.43 6.19
C HIS A 284 -0.40 30.20 5.77
N GLY A 285 0.55 30.91 6.38
CA GLY A 285 1.98 30.67 6.20
C GLY A 285 2.40 29.26 6.59
N ASP A 286 1.91 28.70 7.70
CA ASP A 286 2.20 27.35 8.18
C ASP A 286 1.66 26.29 7.21
N ILE A 287 0.46 26.52 6.67
CA ILE A 287 -0.14 25.64 5.68
C ILE A 287 0.69 25.68 4.41
N GLN A 288 1.02 26.87 3.88
CA GLN A 288 1.84 27.08 2.67
C GLN A 288 3.31 26.61 2.85
N GLY A 289 3.87 26.75 4.05
CA GLY A 289 5.23 26.34 4.39
C GLY A 289 5.34 24.83 4.62
N CYS A 290 4.30 24.23 5.20
CA CYS A 290 4.08 22.78 5.21
C CYS A 290 3.42 22.27 3.93
N PHE A 291 3.25 23.11 2.91
CA PHE A 291 2.77 22.75 1.57
C PHE A 291 4.00 22.46 0.71
N PRO A 292 4.65 21.29 0.78
CA PRO A 292 5.62 20.93 -0.24
C PRO A 292 4.79 20.70 -1.51
N PRO A 293 4.94 21.53 -2.55
CA PRO A 293 4.11 21.44 -3.73
C PRO A 293 4.51 20.26 -4.63
N GLY A 294 5.56 19.52 -4.26
CA GLY A 294 5.69 18.14 -4.68
C GLY A 294 4.45 17.30 -4.44
N GLN A 295 3.72 17.53 -3.34
CA GLN A 295 2.49 16.82 -3.01
C GLN A 295 1.32 17.24 -3.88
N LEU A 296 1.14 18.54 -4.14
CA LEU A 296 0.12 19.01 -5.09
C LEU A 296 0.39 18.46 -6.49
N ALA A 297 1.65 18.36 -6.86
CA ALA A 297 2.01 17.83 -8.15
C ALA A 297 1.99 16.28 -8.21
N TYR A 298 2.08 15.58 -7.07
CA TYR A 298 1.67 14.17 -6.94
C TYR A 298 0.15 13.97 -7.06
N ALA A 299 -0.66 14.95 -6.62
CA ALA A 299 -2.12 14.96 -6.82
C ALA A 299 -2.53 15.29 -8.25
N GLN A 300 -1.76 16.13 -8.96
CA GLN A 300 -1.91 16.38 -10.40
C GLN A 300 -1.46 15.20 -11.28
N GLY A 301 -0.91 14.14 -10.68
CA GLY A 301 -0.49 12.93 -11.38
C GLY A 301 0.72 13.19 -12.27
N TYR A 302 1.92 13.04 -11.72
CA TYR A 302 3.11 13.07 -12.56
C TYR A 302 3.21 11.84 -13.46
N PRO A 303 3.62 11.98 -14.73
CA PRO A 303 3.43 10.93 -15.72
C PRO A 303 4.36 9.71 -15.53
N TRP A 304 5.46 9.83 -14.77
CA TRP A 304 6.34 8.67 -14.46
C TRP A 304 5.82 7.79 -13.32
N MET A 305 4.68 8.17 -12.71
CA MET A 305 4.03 7.45 -11.61
C MET A 305 2.84 6.60 -12.09
N GLU A 306 2.36 6.80 -13.31
CA GLU A 306 1.62 5.72 -13.96
C GLU A 306 2.68 4.69 -14.32
N GLU A 307 2.74 3.58 -13.59
CA GLU A 307 3.56 2.41 -13.95
C GLU A 307 3.21 1.89 -15.37
N SER A 308 2.23 2.53 -16.03
CA SER A 308 1.32 2.03 -17.04
C SER A 308 1.54 2.43 -18.46
N GLN A 309 2.66 3.07 -18.75
CA GLN A 309 2.88 3.62 -20.09
C GLN A 309 4.26 3.23 -20.61
N SER A 310 4.23 2.32 -21.58
CA SER A 310 5.04 2.33 -22.79
C SER A 310 6.53 2.70 -22.66
N LEU A 311 7.36 1.68 -22.84
CA LEU A 311 8.72 1.58 -23.41
C LEU A 311 9.60 2.81 -23.77
N GLU A 312 9.15 4.06 -23.83
CA GLU A 312 9.99 5.24 -24.05
C GLU A 312 9.43 6.48 -23.33
N TYR A 313 9.66 6.58 -22.02
CA TYR A 313 9.48 7.85 -21.31
C TYR A 313 10.53 8.85 -21.80
N LYS A 314 10.13 9.91 -22.51
CA LYS A 314 11.08 10.87 -23.09
C LYS A 314 11.74 11.70 -21.99
N ALA A 315 13.09 11.75 -21.98
CA ALA A 315 13.90 12.52 -21.04
C ALA A 315 13.39 13.95 -20.84
N GLU A 316 13.04 14.64 -21.93
CA GLU A 316 12.54 16.01 -21.91
C GLU A 316 11.25 16.20 -21.08
N THR A 317 10.36 15.21 -21.07
CA THR A 317 9.11 15.29 -20.29
C THR A 317 9.39 15.12 -18.80
N PHE A 318 10.35 14.28 -18.44
CA PHE A 318 10.83 14.10 -17.07
C PHE A 318 11.54 15.35 -16.57
N GLU A 319 12.45 15.92 -17.37
CA GLU A 319 13.17 17.14 -17.00
C GLU A 319 12.21 18.31 -16.77
N LYS A 320 11.29 18.56 -17.70
CA LYS A 320 10.25 19.60 -17.55
C LYS A 320 9.44 19.45 -16.27
N SER A 321 9.14 18.22 -15.89
CA SER A 321 8.37 17.94 -14.68
C SER A 321 9.16 18.15 -13.38
N ILE A 322 10.47 17.83 -13.35
CA ILE A 322 11.34 18.16 -12.22
C ILE A 322 11.51 19.68 -12.09
N TYR A 323 11.66 20.39 -13.21
CA TYR A 323 11.69 21.86 -13.19
C TYR A 323 10.36 22.45 -12.72
N SER A 324 9.23 21.94 -13.21
CA SER A 324 7.90 22.34 -12.73
C SER A 324 7.75 22.08 -11.23
N TRP A 325 8.17 20.90 -10.75
CA TRP A 325 8.20 20.55 -9.34
C TRP A 325 9.02 21.58 -8.54
N LYS A 326 10.27 21.84 -8.94
CA LYS A 326 11.17 22.79 -8.26
C LYS A 326 10.60 24.21 -8.23
N ASN A 327 10.01 24.66 -9.34
CA ASN A 327 9.40 25.99 -9.45
C ASN A 327 8.17 26.11 -8.54
N THR A 328 7.32 25.09 -8.51
CA THR A 328 6.20 25.07 -7.56
C THR A 328 6.72 25.14 -6.13
N CYS A 329 7.77 24.37 -5.77
CA CYS A 329 8.39 24.35 -4.43
C CYS A 329 8.87 25.73 -4.00
N CYS A 330 9.56 26.40 -4.90
CA CYS A 330 9.99 27.76 -4.67
C CYS A 330 8.80 28.72 -4.50
N SER A 331 7.78 28.64 -5.36
CA SER A 331 6.62 29.53 -5.30
C SER A 331 5.82 29.39 -3.99
N ALA A 332 5.64 28.18 -3.48
CA ALA A 332 4.97 27.92 -2.20
C ALA A 332 5.77 28.49 -1.03
N ALA A 333 7.10 28.30 -1.04
CA ALA A 333 7.99 28.86 -0.03
C ALA A 333 7.97 30.40 0.00
N ILE A 334 7.93 31.03 -1.17
CA ILE A 334 7.77 32.49 -1.31
C ILE A 334 6.41 32.94 -0.77
N SER A 335 5.33 32.23 -1.12
CA SER A 335 3.98 32.51 -0.60
C SER A 335 3.91 32.41 0.93
N ALA A 336 4.51 31.37 1.51
CA ALA A 336 4.61 31.18 2.95
C ALA A 336 5.37 32.34 3.60
N LYS A 337 6.55 32.69 3.07
CA LYS A 337 7.34 33.84 3.53
C LYS A 337 6.54 35.14 3.50
N ASN A 338 5.84 35.42 2.41
CA ASN A 338 5.01 36.63 2.28
C ASN A 338 3.87 36.66 3.33
N SER A 339 3.27 35.50 3.60
CA SER A 339 2.22 35.35 4.61
C SER A 339 2.77 35.61 6.02
N TYR A 340 3.94 35.05 6.35
CA TYR A 340 4.62 35.33 7.61
C TYR A 340 5.06 36.78 7.73
N GLN A 341 5.53 37.42 6.65
CA GLN A 341 5.85 38.84 6.65
C GLN A 341 4.62 39.70 6.96
N ARG A 342 3.46 39.34 6.42
CA ARG A 342 2.20 40.01 6.76
C ARG A 342 1.81 39.78 8.21
N ALA A 343 1.96 38.56 8.72
CA ALA A 343 1.74 38.23 10.13
C ALA A 343 2.67 39.04 11.05
N LEU A 344 3.95 39.20 10.67
CA LEU A 344 4.95 39.96 11.40
C LEU A 344 4.62 41.46 11.42
N HIS A 345 4.17 42.02 10.29
CA HIS A 345 3.73 43.42 10.23
C HIS A 345 2.56 43.69 11.18
N LEU A 346 1.67 42.72 11.39
CA LEU A 346 0.55 42.84 12.31
C LEU A 346 0.94 42.63 13.78
N ALA A 347 1.97 41.81 14.04
CA ALA A 347 2.46 41.53 15.39
C ALA A 347 4.00 41.46 15.45
N PRO A 348 4.71 42.61 15.44
CA PRO A 348 6.18 42.65 15.44
C PRO A 348 6.84 42.09 16.70
N TRP A 349 6.10 41.96 17.80
CA TRP A 349 6.60 41.42 19.07
C TRP A 349 6.59 39.89 19.14
N GLN A 350 6.04 39.19 18.14
CA GLN A 350 6.00 37.72 18.14
C GLN A 350 7.29 37.13 17.56
N ALA A 351 8.21 36.69 18.43
CA ALA A 351 9.51 36.14 18.05
C ALA A 351 9.41 34.89 17.16
N ASN A 352 8.40 34.03 17.36
CA ASN A 352 8.18 32.82 16.54
C ASN A 352 8.11 33.12 15.03
N ILE A 353 7.47 34.22 14.63
CA ILE A 353 7.29 34.56 13.21
C ILE A 353 8.64 34.88 12.54
N TYR A 354 9.60 35.45 13.28
CA TYR A 354 10.95 35.68 12.77
C TYR A 354 11.64 34.37 12.41
N ILE A 355 11.49 33.34 13.25
CA ILE A 355 12.03 31.99 12.98
C ILE A 355 11.35 31.38 11.75
N ASP A 356 10.03 31.49 11.64
CA ASP A 356 9.28 30.96 10.48
C ASP A 356 9.73 31.63 9.15
N ILE A 357 10.01 32.94 9.17
CA ILE A 357 10.59 33.67 8.04
C ILE A 357 12.03 33.21 7.75
N ALA A 358 12.82 32.92 8.79
CA ALA A 358 14.19 32.46 8.64
C ALA A 358 14.24 31.08 7.96
N ILE A 359 13.40 30.14 8.41
CA ILE A 359 13.29 28.78 7.86
C ILE A 359 12.83 28.84 6.39
N SER A 360 11.75 29.58 6.11
CA SER A 360 11.24 29.72 4.74
C SER A 360 12.26 30.40 3.81
N SER A 361 13.00 31.40 4.30
CA SER A 361 14.07 32.06 3.53
C SER A 361 15.26 31.13 3.23
N ASN A 362 15.66 30.27 4.18
CA ASN A 362 16.69 29.26 3.95
C ASN A 362 16.25 28.17 2.98
N LEU A 363 14.97 27.80 3.02
CA LEU A 363 14.41 26.87 2.03
C LEU A 363 14.47 27.48 0.61
N ILE A 364 14.11 28.76 0.46
CA ILE A 364 14.20 29.47 -0.82
C ILE A 364 15.64 29.51 -1.33
N SER A 365 16.62 29.86 -0.49
CA SER A 365 18.03 29.89 -0.89
C SER A 365 18.54 28.51 -1.34
N SER A 366 18.07 27.43 -0.71
CA SER A 366 18.44 26.07 -1.11
C SER A 366 18.06 25.71 -2.55
N PHE A 367 16.98 26.30 -3.09
CA PHE A 367 16.57 26.07 -4.48
C PHE A 367 17.35 26.91 -5.50
N TYR A 368 17.85 28.08 -5.10
CA TYR A 368 18.52 29.06 -5.97
C TYR A 368 20.06 28.97 -5.98
N LYS A 369 20.67 27.89 -5.46
CA LYS A 369 22.14 27.73 -5.45
C LYS A 369 22.75 27.76 -6.86
N ASP A 370 22.98 28.95 -7.37
CA ASP A 370 24.08 29.34 -8.25
C ASP A 370 25.22 29.81 -7.32
N HIS A 371 26.42 29.28 -7.54
CA HIS A 371 27.61 29.53 -6.73
C HIS A 371 28.18 30.95 -6.91
N THR A 372 27.40 31.98 -6.64
CA THR A 372 27.88 33.36 -6.53
C THR A 372 27.67 33.85 -5.11
N HIS A 373 28.38 33.23 -4.15
CA HIS A 373 28.37 33.70 -2.76
C HIS A 373 29.61 34.52 -2.45
N ASP A 374 29.39 35.82 -2.21
CA ASP A 374 30.25 36.61 -1.34
C ASP A 374 30.14 36.06 0.09
N LYS A 375 31.25 35.49 0.60
CA LYS A 375 31.36 34.85 1.92
C LYS A 375 31.10 35.78 3.13
N CYS A 376 30.83 37.07 2.93
CA CYS A 376 30.82 38.08 3.99
C CYS A 376 29.47 38.77 4.26
N THR A 377 28.37 38.35 3.63
CA THR A 377 27.04 38.92 3.95
C THR A 377 26.23 37.95 4.82
N TRP A 378 25.91 38.38 6.05
CA TRP A 378 24.96 37.67 6.93
C TRP A 378 23.69 37.35 6.14
N GLN A 379 23.37 36.06 6.06
CA GLN A 379 22.18 35.61 5.33
C GLN A 379 20.92 36.12 6.02
N LEU A 380 19.86 36.33 5.24
CA LEU A 380 18.57 36.81 5.77
C LEU A 380 18.03 35.87 6.85
N SER A 381 18.26 34.55 6.70
CA SER A 381 17.92 33.53 7.70
C SER A 381 18.57 33.82 9.05
N GLU A 382 19.89 34.02 9.08
CA GLU A 382 20.65 34.31 10.31
C GLU A 382 20.18 35.62 10.97
N LYS A 383 19.98 36.68 10.17
CA LYS A 383 19.48 37.98 10.68
C LYS A 383 18.12 37.86 11.34
N MET A 384 17.20 37.11 10.73
CA MET A 384 15.85 36.91 11.27
C MET A 384 15.90 36.08 12.56
N THR A 385 16.71 35.03 12.63
CA THR A 385 16.91 34.27 13.88
C THR A 385 17.50 35.11 15.01
N LEU A 386 18.47 35.98 14.72
CA LEU A 386 19.01 36.90 15.71
C LEU A 386 17.97 37.92 16.16
N GLY A 387 17.11 38.39 15.25
CA GLY A 387 15.95 39.24 15.58
C GLY A 387 14.99 38.57 16.56
N ALA A 388 14.72 37.27 16.39
CA ALA A 388 13.91 36.50 17.33
C ALA A 388 14.57 36.43 18.72
N LEU A 389 15.86 36.14 18.77
CA LEU A 389 16.65 36.06 20.01
C LEU A 389 16.81 37.40 20.72
N LEU A 390 16.75 38.53 20.00
CA LEU A 390 16.73 39.86 20.60
C LEU A 390 15.42 40.14 21.35
N ILE A 391 14.31 39.53 20.92
CA ILE A 391 13.01 39.66 21.58
C ILE A 391 12.91 38.67 22.74
N GLU A 392 13.31 37.41 22.51
CA GLU A 392 13.28 36.33 23.49
C GLU A 392 14.65 35.63 23.58
N SER A 393 15.56 36.18 24.39
CA SER A 393 16.94 35.66 24.53
C SER A 393 17.01 34.31 25.23
N ASP A 394 16.04 34.04 26.09
CA ASP A 394 16.02 32.89 26.99
C ASP A 394 15.35 31.66 26.35
N ASN A 395 14.82 31.81 25.13
CA ASN A 395 14.17 30.75 24.39
C ASN A 395 15.23 29.84 23.72
N PHE A 396 15.38 28.63 24.27
CA PHE A 396 16.37 27.67 23.81
C PHE A 396 16.09 27.12 22.40
N GLU A 397 14.82 27.06 21.96
CA GLU A 397 14.46 26.56 20.62
C GLU A 397 15.02 27.49 19.53
N PHE A 398 15.07 28.79 19.80
CA PHE A 398 15.59 29.79 18.86
C PHE A 398 17.11 29.70 18.73
N TRP A 399 17.82 29.34 19.81
CA TRP A 399 19.25 29.04 19.76
C TRP A 399 19.52 27.79 18.90
N VAL A 400 18.71 26.74 19.05
CA VAL A 400 18.82 25.54 18.19
C VAL A 400 18.51 25.88 16.73
N ALA A 401 17.49 26.71 16.48
CA ALA A 401 17.14 27.17 15.13
C ALA A 401 18.27 27.98 14.48
N LEU A 402 18.90 28.91 15.22
CA LEU A 402 20.09 29.65 14.76
C LEU A 402 21.22 28.69 14.39
N GLY A 403 21.47 27.67 15.22
CA GLY A 403 22.49 26.66 14.94
C GLY A 403 22.20 25.81 13.70
N CYS A 404 20.94 25.57 13.37
CA CYS A 404 20.56 24.83 12.16
C CYS A 404 20.62 25.69 10.88
N LEU A 405 20.37 26.99 11.00
CA LEU A 405 20.25 27.91 9.87
C LEU A 405 21.55 28.67 9.53
N SER A 406 22.50 28.72 10.47
CA SER A 406 23.81 29.34 10.27
C SER A 406 24.67 28.53 9.30
N GLU A 407 25.42 29.19 8.42
CA GLU A 407 26.42 28.51 7.58
C GLU A 407 27.77 28.33 8.29
N CYS A 408 28.08 29.19 9.27
CA CYS A 408 29.35 29.17 9.99
C CYS A 408 29.35 28.10 11.11
N ASN A 409 30.22 27.08 10.98
CA ASN A 409 30.29 25.96 11.94
C ASN A 409 30.58 26.40 13.39
N ALA A 410 31.40 27.43 13.60
CA ALA A 410 31.67 27.97 14.94
C ALA A 410 30.40 28.58 15.58
N LEU A 411 29.60 29.31 14.79
CA LEU A 411 28.34 29.86 15.27
C LEU A 411 27.31 28.76 15.53
N LYS A 412 27.26 27.71 14.69
CA LYS A 412 26.43 26.52 14.94
C LYS A 412 26.75 25.89 16.28
N GLN A 413 28.04 25.62 16.52
CA GLN A 413 28.50 25.01 17.77
C GLN A 413 28.15 25.90 18.97
N HIS A 414 28.43 27.20 18.89
CA HIS A 414 28.08 28.15 19.95
C HIS A 414 26.57 28.12 20.25
N ALA A 415 25.73 28.20 19.23
CA ALA A 415 24.28 28.25 19.38
C ALA A 415 23.72 26.96 20.02
N PHE A 416 24.18 25.77 19.60
CA PHE A 416 23.78 24.51 20.22
C PHE A 416 24.24 24.40 21.69
N ILE A 417 25.48 24.80 21.99
CA ILE A 417 25.99 24.80 23.36
C ILE A 417 25.21 25.80 24.23
N ARG A 418 24.86 26.98 23.71
CA ARG A 418 24.04 27.95 24.44
C ARG A 418 22.63 27.43 24.71
N GLY A 419 21.99 26.78 23.73
CA GLY A 419 20.73 26.07 23.95
C GLY A 419 20.83 25.05 25.09
N LEU A 420 21.89 24.23 25.08
CA LEU A 420 22.14 23.23 26.13
C LEU A 420 22.50 23.84 27.49
N GLN A 421 23.10 25.04 27.54
CA GLN A 421 23.34 25.77 28.78
C GLN A 421 22.04 26.29 29.42
N LEU A 422 21.05 26.62 28.60
CA LEU A 422 19.72 27.03 29.08
C LEU A 422 18.92 25.82 29.56
N ASP A 423 18.91 24.72 28.79
CA ASP A 423 18.30 23.47 29.19
C ASP A 423 19.06 22.26 28.62
N VAL A 424 19.61 21.45 29.53
CA VAL A 424 20.41 20.25 29.20
C VAL A 424 19.53 19.13 28.64
N SER A 425 18.22 19.16 28.91
CA SER A 425 17.25 18.13 28.49
C SER A 425 16.77 18.30 27.04
N ILE A 426 17.34 19.24 26.27
CA ILE A 426 16.99 19.41 24.86
C ILE A 426 17.69 18.35 24.00
N ALA A 427 16.98 17.27 23.71
CA ALA A 427 17.48 16.20 22.87
C ALA A 427 17.79 16.66 21.42
N ASN A 428 17.04 17.63 20.88
CA ASN A 428 17.28 18.21 19.54
C ASN A 428 18.66 18.88 19.44
N ALA A 429 19.07 19.65 20.45
CA ALA A 429 20.35 20.34 20.48
C ALA A 429 21.51 19.33 20.49
N TRP A 430 21.41 18.27 21.30
CA TRP A 430 22.36 17.16 21.29
C TRP A 430 22.43 16.45 19.94
N ALA A 431 21.28 16.20 19.31
CA ALA A 431 21.22 15.54 17.99
C ALA A 431 21.91 16.36 16.89
N TYR A 432 21.64 17.67 16.82
CA TYR A 432 22.29 18.55 15.84
C TYR A 432 23.76 18.81 16.14
N LEU A 433 24.15 18.86 17.42
CA LEU A 433 25.56 18.91 17.80
C LEU A 433 26.31 17.64 17.38
N GLY A 434 25.68 16.46 17.54
CA GLY A 434 26.22 15.20 17.04
C GLY A 434 26.37 15.18 15.52
N LYS A 435 25.40 15.75 14.78
CA LYS A 435 25.50 15.94 13.33
C LYS A 435 26.69 16.83 12.96
N LEU A 436 26.88 17.95 13.66
CA LEU A 436 27.99 18.89 13.43
C LEU A 436 29.35 18.21 13.67
N TYR A 437 29.52 17.52 14.79
CA TYR A 437 30.77 16.80 15.08
C TYR A 437 31.07 15.71 14.05
N ARG A 438 30.03 15.08 13.51
CA ARG A 438 30.18 14.11 12.43
C ARG A 438 30.65 14.77 11.14
N GLU A 439 30.11 15.94 10.77
CA GLU A 439 30.56 16.72 9.60
C GLU A 439 32.04 17.13 9.71
N GLU A 440 32.52 17.41 10.94
CA GLU A 440 33.92 17.69 11.25
C GLU A 440 34.80 16.42 11.41
N ASN A 441 34.28 15.23 11.10
CA ASN A 441 34.93 13.92 11.29
C ASN A 441 35.27 13.52 12.74
N GLU A 442 34.71 14.22 13.75
CA GLU A 442 34.87 13.91 15.18
C GLU A 442 33.88 12.83 15.64
N LYS A 443 34.08 11.59 15.16
CA LYS A 443 33.14 10.46 15.35
C LYS A 443 32.82 10.13 16.81
N LYS A 444 33.81 10.22 17.71
CA LYS A 444 33.63 9.90 19.14
C LYS A 444 32.70 10.88 19.84
N LEU A 445 32.90 12.17 19.61
CA LEU A 445 32.04 13.23 20.15
C LEU A 445 30.64 13.18 19.54
N ALA A 446 30.55 12.91 18.24
CA ALA A 446 29.26 12.70 17.57
C ALA A 446 28.45 11.58 18.22
N ARG A 447 29.08 10.43 18.47
CA ARG A 447 28.45 9.28 19.13
C ARG A 447 27.97 9.61 20.55
N GLN A 448 28.81 10.27 21.35
CA GLN A 448 28.42 10.71 22.70
C GLN A 448 27.20 11.64 22.66
N ALA A 449 27.19 12.61 21.74
CA ALA A 449 26.07 13.51 21.58
C ALA A 449 24.79 12.78 21.14
N PHE A 450 24.89 11.80 20.22
CA PHE A 450 23.74 10.97 19.82
C PHE A 450 23.23 10.07 20.95
N ASP A 451 24.12 9.48 21.76
CA ASP A 451 23.73 8.67 22.91
C ASP A 451 23.04 9.51 23.99
N CYS A 452 23.52 10.72 24.26
CA CYS A 452 22.82 11.69 25.11
C CYS A 452 21.42 12.02 24.57
N ALA A 453 21.31 12.34 23.27
CA ALA A 453 20.03 12.65 22.64
C ALA A 453 19.03 11.49 22.75
N ARG A 454 19.48 10.25 22.49
CA ARG A 454 18.66 9.03 22.59
C ARG A 454 18.27 8.68 24.02
N GLY A 455 19.16 8.96 24.98
CA GLY A 455 18.89 8.75 26.41
C GLY A 455 17.80 9.68 26.93
N ILE A 456 17.74 10.90 26.40
CA ILE A 456 16.71 11.89 26.76
C ILE A 456 15.40 11.64 26.00
N ASP A 457 15.46 11.56 24.66
CA ASP A 457 14.29 11.34 23.81
C ASP A 457 14.58 10.30 22.71
N PRO A 458 14.18 9.03 22.94
CA PRO A 458 14.29 7.96 21.94
C PRO A 458 13.44 8.18 20.70
N SER A 459 12.48 9.11 20.72
CA SER A 459 11.56 9.39 19.61
C SER A 459 12.14 10.34 18.56
N LEU A 460 13.39 10.82 18.72
CA LEU A 460 14.09 11.59 17.69
C LEU A 460 14.76 10.70 16.65
N ALA A 461 14.47 10.91 15.36
CA ALA A 461 15.02 10.11 14.27
C ALA A 461 16.51 10.37 13.98
N LEU A 462 16.95 11.63 14.08
CA LEU A 462 18.29 12.05 13.66
C LEU A 462 19.42 11.31 14.41
N PRO A 463 19.38 11.11 15.74
CA PRO A 463 20.38 10.32 16.45
C PRO A 463 20.47 8.86 15.96
N TRP A 464 19.33 8.20 15.72
CA TRP A 464 19.31 6.83 15.20
C TRP A 464 19.93 6.74 13.80
N ALA A 465 19.64 7.72 12.93
CA ALA A 465 20.24 7.81 11.60
C ALA A 465 21.75 8.10 11.68
N GLY A 466 22.18 9.00 12.57
CA GLY A 466 23.58 9.34 12.79
C GLY A 466 24.42 8.12 13.21
N MET A 467 23.87 7.29 14.11
CA MET A 467 24.50 6.05 14.57
C MET A 467 24.60 4.98 13.48
N SER A 468 23.64 4.93 12.55
CA SER A 468 23.66 3.96 11.45
C SER A 468 24.80 4.19 10.44
N ALA A 469 25.34 5.39 10.40
CA ALA A 469 26.28 5.78 9.36
C ALA A 469 27.76 5.55 9.76
N ASP A 470 28.03 4.81 10.85
CA ASP A 470 29.36 4.49 11.38
C ASP A 470 29.92 3.10 10.96
N THR A 471 29.32 2.46 9.95
CA THR A 471 29.66 1.11 9.47
C THR A 471 31.13 0.90 9.08
N HIS A 472 31.85 1.96 8.73
CA HIS A 472 33.25 1.89 8.26
C HIS A 472 34.28 1.95 9.40
N SER A 473 33.84 2.04 10.65
CA SER A 473 34.72 2.17 11.83
C SER A 473 35.25 0.83 12.38
N GLY A 474 34.86 -0.31 11.81
CA GLY A 474 35.28 -1.65 12.28
C GLY A 474 34.61 -2.11 13.59
N GLU A 475 33.88 -1.23 14.27
CA GLU A 475 33.26 -1.49 15.58
C GLU A 475 31.75 -1.80 15.55
N SER A 476 31.05 -1.50 14.44
CA SER A 476 29.61 -1.78 14.28
C SER A 476 29.35 -2.78 13.16
N THR A 477 28.51 -3.78 13.43
CA THR A 477 28.09 -4.71 12.38
C THR A 477 27.14 -4.00 11.40
N PRO A 478 27.16 -4.34 10.10
CA PRO A 478 26.25 -3.74 9.13
C PRO A 478 24.77 -3.97 9.48
N ASP A 479 24.47 -5.02 10.26
CA ASP A 479 23.12 -5.33 10.73
C ASP A 479 22.66 -4.39 11.85
N ASP A 480 23.54 -4.04 12.80
CA ASP A 480 23.21 -3.06 13.86
C ASP A 480 22.93 -1.66 13.28
N ALA A 481 23.70 -1.29 12.25
CA ALA A 481 23.49 -0.06 11.50
C ALA A 481 22.17 -0.08 10.74
N PHE A 482 21.85 -1.20 10.09
CA PHE A 482 20.57 -1.38 9.39
C PHE A 482 19.38 -1.23 10.34
N GLU A 483 19.40 -1.88 11.49
CA GLU A 483 18.33 -1.78 12.51
C GLU A 483 18.19 -0.36 13.08
N SER A 484 19.32 0.33 13.33
CA SER A 484 19.31 1.72 13.79
C SER A 484 18.70 2.65 12.74
N CYS A 485 19.06 2.49 11.47
CA CYS A 485 18.48 3.27 10.37
C CYS A 485 17.00 2.97 10.18
N LEU A 486 16.60 1.71 10.31
CA LEU A 486 15.21 1.28 10.21
C LEU A 486 14.33 1.94 11.28
N ARG A 487 14.85 2.06 12.53
CA ARG A 487 14.18 2.82 13.58
C ARG A 487 14.04 4.29 13.22
N ALA A 488 15.10 4.92 12.70
CA ALA A 488 15.04 6.32 12.26
C ALA A 488 13.96 6.55 11.20
N VAL A 489 13.86 5.67 10.19
CA VAL A 489 12.85 5.74 9.13
C VAL A 489 11.43 5.55 9.66
N LYS A 490 11.23 4.65 10.63
CA LYS A 490 9.91 4.43 11.28
C LYS A 490 9.44 5.64 12.08
N ILE A 491 10.38 6.36 12.69
CA ILE A 491 10.09 7.58 13.46
C ILE A 491 9.78 8.74 12.50
N LEU A 492 10.69 9.03 11.57
CA LEU A 492 10.55 10.12 10.62
C LEU A 492 11.04 9.68 9.22
N PRO A 493 10.12 9.41 8.28
CA PRO A 493 10.46 8.85 6.96
C PRO A 493 11.10 9.88 6.00
N LEU A 494 12.19 10.53 6.38
CA LEU A 494 12.92 11.45 5.48
C LEU A 494 13.53 10.68 4.29
N ALA A 495 13.54 11.31 3.11
CA ALA A 495 14.08 10.70 1.90
C ALA A 495 15.55 10.27 2.09
N GLU A 496 16.35 11.08 2.78
CA GLU A 496 17.76 10.78 3.10
C GLU A 496 17.90 9.53 3.97
N PHE A 497 17.05 9.37 4.99
CA PHE A 497 17.07 8.19 5.86
C PHE A 497 16.59 6.94 5.11
N GLN A 498 15.59 7.07 4.25
CA GLN A 498 15.08 5.97 3.43
C GLN A 498 16.11 5.51 2.38
N ILE A 499 16.81 6.44 1.74
CA ILE A 499 17.93 6.15 0.84
C ILE A 499 19.07 5.47 1.62
N GLY A 500 19.41 5.99 2.81
CA GLY A 500 20.41 5.40 3.72
C GLY A 500 20.06 3.97 4.11
N LEU A 501 18.80 3.70 4.46
CA LEU A 501 18.30 2.36 4.78
C LEU A 501 18.49 1.39 3.61
N ALA A 502 18.17 1.81 2.38
CA ALA A 502 18.36 0.98 1.19
C ALA A 502 19.85 0.72 0.88
N LYS A 503 20.73 1.72 1.09
CA LYS A 503 22.18 1.53 0.98
C LYS A 503 22.71 0.53 2.01
N LEU A 504 22.25 0.61 3.26
CA LEU A 504 22.62 -0.34 4.31
C LEU A 504 22.04 -1.74 4.05
N ALA A 505 20.84 -1.83 3.46
CA ALA A 505 20.24 -3.10 3.05
C ALA A 505 21.07 -3.81 1.97
N LEU A 506 21.69 -3.06 1.05
CA LEU A 506 22.62 -3.60 0.06
C LEU A 506 23.86 -4.20 0.72
N LEU A 507 24.38 -3.59 1.79
CA LEU A 507 25.54 -4.08 2.53
C LEU A 507 25.23 -5.27 3.44
N SER A 508 24.07 -5.27 4.09
CA SER A 508 23.63 -6.37 4.99
C SER A 508 22.98 -7.55 4.26
N GLY A 509 22.65 -7.41 2.97
CA GLY A 509 21.96 -8.45 2.20
C GLY A 509 20.43 -8.49 2.40
N ASN A 510 19.84 -7.49 3.04
CA ASN A 510 18.41 -7.41 3.38
C ASN A 510 17.53 -6.72 2.33
N LEU A 511 18.00 -6.59 1.08
CA LEU A 511 17.26 -5.92 -0.03
C LEU A 511 15.86 -6.50 -0.30
N LEU A 512 15.63 -7.78 0.00
CA LEU A 512 14.32 -8.43 -0.18
C LEU A 512 13.24 -7.90 0.77
N SER A 513 13.63 -7.25 1.88
CA SER A 513 12.72 -6.80 2.94
C SER A 513 11.60 -5.88 2.43
N SER A 514 10.35 -6.19 2.82
CA SER A 514 9.15 -5.39 2.50
C SER A 514 9.28 -3.93 2.95
N GLN A 515 9.91 -3.71 4.11
CA GLN A 515 10.12 -2.40 4.70
C GLN A 515 11.06 -1.53 3.86
N VAL A 516 12.13 -2.11 3.32
CA VAL A 516 13.10 -1.41 2.46
C VAL A 516 12.44 -0.98 1.16
N PHE A 517 11.59 -1.83 0.57
CA PHE A 517 10.84 -1.48 -0.63
C PHE A 517 9.83 -0.37 -0.41
N GLY A 518 9.03 -0.44 0.66
CA GLY A 518 8.10 0.65 0.98
C GLY A 518 8.83 1.97 1.23
N ALA A 519 9.96 1.91 1.94
CA ALA A 519 10.80 3.09 2.19
C ALA A 519 11.38 3.69 0.91
N ILE A 520 11.92 2.88 -0.02
CA ILE A 520 12.54 3.42 -1.23
C ILE A 520 11.49 3.94 -2.23
N GLN A 521 10.31 3.31 -2.31
CA GLN A 521 9.19 3.85 -3.09
C GLN A 521 8.74 5.21 -2.57
N GLN A 522 8.68 5.37 -1.25
CA GLN A 522 8.40 6.68 -0.63
C GLN A 522 9.53 7.68 -0.86
N ALA A 523 10.80 7.25 -0.87
CA ALA A 523 11.95 8.13 -1.09
C ALA A 523 11.96 8.72 -2.50
N VAL A 524 11.69 7.89 -3.52
CA VAL A 524 11.54 8.30 -4.92
C VAL A 524 10.43 9.34 -5.07
N GLN A 525 9.34 9.19 -4.31
CA GLN A 525 8.25 10.17 -4.26
C GLN A 525 8.63 11.41 -3.45
N ARG A 526 9.40 11.33 -2.38
CA ARG A 526 9.74 12.53 -1.59
C ARG A 526 10.77 13.40 -2.29
N ALA A 527 11.70 12.79 -3.02
CA ALA A 527 12.83 13.49 -3.60
C ALA A 527 13.20 12.92 -4.99
N PRO A 528 12.39 13.22 -6.03
CA PRO A 528 12.54 12.64 -7.37
C PRO A 528 13.82 13.11 -8.10
N HIS A 529 14.47 14.16 -7.60
CA HIS A 529 15.71 14.72 -8.15
C HIS A 529 16.96 13.92 -7.75
N TYR A 530 16.90 13.07 -6.71
CA TYR A 530 18.04 12.23 -6.34
C TYR A 530 18.14 11.00 -7.23
N HIS A 531 19.17 10.93 -8.06
CA HIS A 531 19.48 9.75 -8.88
C HIS A 531 19.67 8.47 -8.06
N GLU A 532 20.21 8.60 -6.84
CA GLU A 532 20.44 7.46 -5.95
C GLU A 532 19.15 6.76 -5.53
N SER A 533 18.06 7.53 -5.33
CA SER A 533 16.75 6.98 -4.94
C SER A 533 16.19 6.04 -6.01
N HIS A 534 16.24 6.46 -7.27
CA HIS A 534 15.81 5.68 -8.43
C HIS A 534 16.71 4.47 -8.68
N ASN A 535 18.03 4.63 -8.56
CA ASN A 535 18.97 3.50 -8.73
C ASN A 535 18.75 2.41 -7.67
N LEU A 536 18.59 2.79 -6.40
CA LEU A 536 18.30 1.84 -5.32
C LEU A 536 16.91 1.20 -5.47
N ASN A 537 15.91 1.97 -5.92
CA ASN A 537 14.59 1.40 -6.25
C ASN A 537 14.71 0.32 -7.34
N GLY A 538 15.53 0.58 -8.36
CA GLY A 538 15.86 -0.40 -9.39
C GLY A 538 16.47 -1.68 -8.82
N LEU A 539 17.45 -1.57 -7.92
CA LEU A 539 18.10 -2.72 -7.29
C LEU A 539 17.16 -3.54 -6.40
N VAL A 540 16.27 -2.88 -5.66
CA VAL A 540 15.26 -3.56 -4.84
C VAL A 540 14.23 -4.28 -5.72
N CYS A 541 13.82 -3.67 -6.84
CA CYS A 541 12.94 -4.31 -7.81
C CYS A 541 13.61 -5.51 -8.48
N GLU A 542 14.90 -5.38 -8.85
CA GLU A 542 15.69 -6.46 -9.44
C GLU A 542 15.83 -7.65 -8.47
N ALA A 543 16.11 -7.39 -7.19
CA ALA A 543 16.19 -8.42 -6.16
C ALA A 543 14.88 -9.22 -6.01
N ARG A 544 13.74 -8.61 -6.35
CA ARG A 544 12.40 -9.22 -6.32
C ARG A 544 11.92 -9.77 -7.65
N PHE A 545 12.80 -9.84 -8.66
CA PHE A 545 12.47 -10.29 -10.01
C PHE A 545 11.46 -9.39 -10.75
N HIS A 546 11.24 -8.16 -10.30
CA HIS A 546 10.39 -7.16 -10.97
C HIS A 546 11.20 -6.36 -12.01
N PHE A 547 11.66 -7.03 -13.06
CA PHE A 547 12.64 -6.45 -13.99
C PHE A 547 12.11 -5.25 -14.80
N GLN A 548 10.83 -5.21 -15.15
CA GLN A 548 10.27 -4.05 -15.88
C GLN A 548 10.27 -2.77 -15.03
N ALA A 549 9.86 -2.87 -13.76
CA ALA A 549 9.92 -1.75 -12.81
C ALA A 549 11.38 -1.32 -12.54
N ALA A 550 12.31 -2.28 -12.49
CA ALA A 550 13.74 -2.00 -12.37
C ALA A 550 14.26 -1.19 -13.56
N ILE A 551 13.94 -1.60 -14.80
CA ILE A 551 14.31 -0.88 -16.03
C ILE A 551 13.78 0.55 -16.02
N ALA A 552 12.50 0.75 -15.67
CA ALA A 552 11.92 2.08 -15.57
C ALA A 552 12.68 2.95 -14.56
N SER A 553 12.95 2.40 -13.38
CA SER A 553 13.68 3.12 -12.32
C SER A 553 15.11 3.50 -12.75
N TYR A 554 15.85 2.61 -13.42
CA TYR A 554 17.19 2.94 -13.91
C TYR A 554 17.19 4.00 -15.01
N ARG A 555 16.20 3.99 -15.91
CA ARG A 555 16.04 5.05 -16.91
C ARG A 555 15.77 6.41 -16.27
N LEU A 556 14.90 6.45 -15.25
CA LEU A 556 14.65 7.68 -14.47
C LEU A 556 15.92 8.14 -13.75
N ALA A 557 16.70 7.23 -13.16
CA ALA A 557 17.98 7.55 -12.53
C ALA A 557 18.95 8.19 -13.55
N ARG A 558 19.03 7.68 -14.78
CA ARG A 558 19.86 8.26 -15.85
C ARG A 558 19.38 9.66 -16.26
N TYR A 559 18.07 9.88 -16.39
CA TYR A 559 17.54 11.22 -16.68
C TYR A 559 17.83 12.23 -15.57
N THR A 560 17.73 11.84 -14.29
CA THR A 560 18.08 12.75 -13.18
C THR A 560 19.55 13.19 -13.20
N ILE A 561 20.47 12.31 -13.62
CA ILE A 561 21.90 12.62 -13.70
C ILE A 561 22.18 13.71 -14.72
N ASN A 562 21.50 13.70 -15.87
CA ASN A 562 21.69 14.71 -16.92
C ASN A 562 21.28 16.11 -16.47
N ILE A 563 20.38 16.23 -15.48
CA ILE A 563 19.92 17.50 -14.90
C ILE A 563 20.98 18.09 -13.95
N SER A 564 21.70 17.25 -13.22
CA SER A 564 22.75 17.66 -12.28
C SER A 564 24.11 17.71 -12.98
N ALA A 565 24.59 18.89 -13.36
CA ALA A 565 25.88 19.05 -14.03
C ALA A 565 27.06 18.84 -13.04
N GLY A 566 27.90 17.82 -13.26
CA GLY A 566 29.13 17.61 -12.47
C GLY A 566 29.99 16.41 -12.92
N THR A 567 31.29 16.45 -12.61
CA THR A 567 32.29 15.43 -13.01
C THR A 567 32.18 14.11 -12.23
N LEU A 568 31.70 14.15 -10.98
CA LEU A 568 31.47 12.97 -10.13
C LEU A 568 30.36 12.04 -10.67
N LEU A 569 29.51 12.56 -11.56
CA LEU A 569 28.32 11.85 -12.07
C LEU A 569 28.63 10.79 -13.13
N LYS A 570 29.80 10.82 -13.79
CA LYS A 570 30.17 9.80 -14.79
C LYS A 570 30.31 8.40 -14.18
N ALA A 571 30.86 8.31 -12.96
CA ALA A 571 30.97 7.04 -12.25
C ALA A 571 29.60 6.46 -11.86
N HIS A 572 28.67 7.31 -11.43
CA HIS A 572 27.30 6.89 -11.11
C HIS A 572 26.52 6.49 -12.37
N LEU A 573 26.69 7.23 -13.48
CA LEU A 573 26.07 6.91 -14.76
C LEU A 573 26.51 5.52 -15.26
N LYS A 574 27.81 5.22 -15.18
CA LYS A 574 28.33 3.89 -15.51
C LYS A 574 27.61 2.78 -14.72
N VAL A 575 27.53 2.91 -13.40
CA VAL A 575 26.90 1.90 -12.53
C VAL A 575 25.42 1.71 -12.88
N ILE A 576 24.69 2.80 -13.15
CA ILE A 576 23.28 2.76 -13.53
C ILE A 576 23.09 2.08 -14.89
N SER A 577 23.92 2.41 -15.89
CA SER A 577 23.84 1.81 -17.23
C SER A 577 24.14 0.31 -17.21
N ILE A 578 25.10 -0.14 -16.40
CA ILE A 578 25.38 -1.57 -16.20
C ILE A 578 24.17 -2.27 -15.55
N ASN A 579 23.58 -1.68 -14.50
CA ASN A 579 22.38 -2.22 -13.85
C ASN A 579 21.18 -2.28 -14.82
N LEU A 580 21.03 -1.28 -15.68
CA LEU A 580 20.02 -1.21 -16.72
C LEU A 580 20.22 -2.32 -17.76
N ALA A 581 21.43 -2.49 -18.29
CA ALA A 581 21.77 -3.55 -19.25
C ALA A 581 21.51 -4.95 -18.65
N ARG A 582 21.88 -5.15 -17.37
CA ARG A 582 21.61 -6.38 -16.63
C ARG A 582 20.11 -6.67 -16.55
N SER A 583 19.31 -5.67 -16.18
CA SER A 583 17.86 -5.81 -16.03
C SER A 583 17.16 -6.02 -17.38
N LEU A 584 17.60 -5.33 -18.44
CA LEU A 584 17.10 -5.53 -19.82
C LEU A 584 17.35 -6.97 -20.30
N SER A 585 18.56 -7.48 -20.08
CA SER A 585 18.94 -8.84 -20.44
C SER A 585 18.13 -9.90 -19.67
N LYS A 586 17.83 -9.64 -18.39
CA LYS A 586 16.96 -10.49 -17.54
C LYS A 586 15.49 -10.44 -17.94
N ALA A 587 14.98 -9.27 -18.33
CA ALA A 587 13.62 -9.10 -18.84
C ALA A 587 13.40 -9.74 -20.23
N GLY A 588 14.47 -10.17 -20.92
CA GLY A 588 14.41 -10.77 -22.25
C GLY A 588 14.61 -9.78 -23.41
N ASN A 589 14.82 -8.50 -23.13
CA ASN A 589 15.14 -7.48 -24.13
C ASN A 589 16.66 -7.44 -24.38
N ALA A 590 17.17 -8.44 -25.10
CA ALA A 590 18.60 -8.54 -25.41
C ALA A 590 19.10 -7.41 -26.34
N ILE A 591 18.24 -6.91 -27.24
CA ILE A 591 18.57 -5.81 -28.17
C ILE A 591 18.90 -4.54 -27.40
N GLY A 592 18.02 -4.15 -26.47
CA GLY A 592 18.25 -2.96 -25.64
C GLY A 592 19.47 -3.10 -24.73
N ALA A 593 19.75 -4.30 -24.23
CA ALA A 593 20.94 -4.55 -23.42
C ALA A 593 22.24 -4.40 -24.23
N VAL A 594 22.26 -4.84 -25.49
CA VAL A 594 23.40 -4.67 -26.41
C VAL A 594 23.64 -3.19 -26.70
N GLN A 595 22.59 -2.42 -27.02
CA GLN A 595 22.72 -0.98 -27.29
C GLN A 595 23.36 -0.22 -26.12
N GLU A 596 22.91 -0.49 -24.89
CA GLU A 596 23.48 0.13 -23.68
C GLU A 596 24.96 -0.26 -23.47
N CYS A 597 25.33 -1.50 -23.77
CA CYS A 597 26.71 -1.95 -23.67
C CYS A 597 27.61 -1.34 -24.76
N GLU A 598 27.14 -1.21 -26.00
CA GLU A 598 27.87 -0.56 -27.09
C GLU A 598 28.12 0.92 -26.79
N ASP A 599 27.15 1.62 -26.22
CA ASP A 599 27.31 3.02 -25.83
C ASP A 599 28.35 3.18 -24.71
N LEU A 600 28.34 2.29 -23.70
CA LEU A 600 29.38 2.24 -22.68
C LEU A 600 30.77 1.88 -23.25
N GLU A 601 30.84 1.03 -24.27
CA GLU A 601 32.08 0.66 -24.95
C GLU A 601 32.67 1.85 -25.73
N LYS A 602 31.84 2.60 -26.47
CA LYS A 602 32.25 3.85 -27.17
C LYS A 602 32.83 4.88 -26.21
N GLU A 603 32.28 4.99 -25.00
CA GLU A 603 32.75 5.91 -23.97
C GLU A 603 33.96 5.37 -23.15
N GLY A 604 34.39 4.13 -23.40
CA GLY A 604 35.50 3.49 -22.68
C GLY A 604 35.18 3.17 -21.22
N MET A 605 33.90 3.04 -20.87
CA MET A 605 33.43 2.85 -19.50
C MET A 605 32.96 1.42 -19.20
N LEU A 606 33.03 0.51 -20.16
CA LEU A 606 32.63 -0.89 -20.00
C LEU A 606 33.62 -1.66 -19.09
N ASP A 607 33.14 -2.18 -17.97
CA ASP A 607 33.94 -3.05 -17.09
C ASP A 607 33.67 -4.54 -17.34
N ALA A 608 34.31 -5.40 -16.54
CA ALA A 608 34.17 -6.84 -16.68
C ALA A 608 32.74 -7.34 -16.47
N GLU A 609 31.93 -6.70 -15.61
CA GLU A 609 30.51 -7.05 -15.45
C GLU A 609 29.72 -6.64 -16.70
N GLY A 610 29.95 -5.43 -17.22
CA GLY A 610 29.39 -4.98 -18.50
C GLY A 610 29.75 -5.91 -19.67
N LEU A 611 31.01 -6.33 -19.79
CA LEU A 611 31.47 -7.28 -20.82
C LEU A 611 30.77 -8.65 -20.72
N GLN A 612 30.52 -9.16 -19.50
CA GLN A 612 29.75 -10.40 -19.32
C GLN A 612 28.31 -10.24 -19.81
N ILE A 613 27.64 -9.15 -19.44
CA ILE A 613 26.27 -8.85 -19.86
C ILE A 613 26.20 -8.69 -21.38
N TYR A 614 27.19 -8.02 -21.97
CA TYR A 614 27.26 -7.77 -23.40
C TYR A 614 27.41 -9.09 -24.18
N ALA A 615 28.41 -9.92 -23.83
CA ALA A 615 28.62 -11.21 -24.46
C ALA A 615 27.40 -12.14 -24.31
N PHE A 616 26.74 -12.13 -23.15
CA PHE A 616 25.53 -12.91 -22.90
C PHE A 616 24.34 -12.44 -23.75
N SER A 617 24.19 -11.12 -23.92
CA SER A 617 23.08 -10.54 -24.68
C SER A 617 23.26 -10.77 -26.18
N LEU A 618 24.49 -10.65 -26.71
CA LEU A 618 24.83 -11.04 -28.08
C LEU A 618 24.55 -12.53 -28.34
N TRP A 619 24.91 -13.40 -27.39
CA TRP A 619 24.59 -14.83 -27.49
C TRP A 619 23.08 -15.09 -27.57
N LYS A 620 22.27 -14.39 -26.76
CA LYS A 620 20.81 -14.50 -26.80
C LYS A 620 20.20 -14.06 -28.13
N LEU A 621 20.84 -13.12 -28.84
CA LEU A 621 20.42 -12.67 -30.17
C LEU A 621 20.84 -13.63 -31.30
N GLY A 622 21.68 -14.63 -31.00
CA GLY A 622 22.23 -15.56 -31.98
C GLY A 622 23.54 -15.09 -32.63
N GLU A 623 24.11 -13.96 -32.18
CA GLU A 623 25.37 -13.41 -32.70
C GLU A 623 26.59 -14.09 -32.05
N HIS A 624 26.81 -15.34 -32.42
CA HIS A 624 27.82 -16.20 -31.77
C HIS A 624 29.27 -15.70 -31.95
N GLU A 625 29.65 -15.17 -33.11
CA GLU A 625 31.02 -14.67 -33.34
C GLU A 625 31.32 -13.39 -32.55
N ALA A 626 30.36 -12.46 -32.47
CA ALA A 626 30.48 -11.24 -31.70
C ALA A 626 30.54 -11.53 -30.19
N ALA A 627 29.70 -12.47 -29.70
CA ALA A 627 29.77 -12.94 -28.32
C ALA A 627 31.14 -13.55 -27.98
N LEU A 628 31.73 -14.33 -28.89
CA LEU A 628 33.07 -14.90 -28.71
C LEU A 628 34.16 -13.82 -28.70
N SER A 629 34.07 -12.82 -29.57
CA SER A 629 34.94 -11.64 -29.57
C SER A 629 34.96 -10.96 -28.19
N MET A 630 33.78 -10.68 -27.63
CA MET A 630 33.65 -10.07 -26.30
C MET A 630 34.14 -10.96 -25.16
N THR A 631 33.99 -12.28 -25.27
CA THR A 631 34.62 -13.17 -24.28
C THR A 631 36.15 -13.17 -24.34
N ARG A 632 36.76 -12.91 -25.50
CA ARG A 632 38.23 -12.77 -25.62
C ARG A 632 38.72 -11.48 -24.98
N THR A 633 37.99 -10.38 -25.14
CA THR A 633 38.33 -9.11 -24.46
C THR A 633 38.17 -9.24 -22.94
N LEU A 634 37.09 -9.88 -22.47
CA LEU A 634 36.93 -10.24 -21.06
C LEU A 634 38.08 -11.13 -20.58
N ALA A 635 38.48 -12.14 -21.36
CA ALA A 635 39.59 -13.02 -20.98
C ALA A 635 40.93 -12.28 -20.86
N ALA A 636 41.18 -11.29 -21.71
CA ALA A 636 42.36 -10.43 -21.64
C ALA A 636 42.41 -9.56 -20.38
N SER A 637 41.24 -9.23 -19.80
CA SER A 637 41.14 -8.45 -18.55
C SER A 637 41.36 -9.26 -17.27
N ILE A 638 41.27 -10.59 -17.30
CA ILE A 638 41.37 -11.46 -16.12
C ILE A 638 42.65 -11.23 -15.27
N PRO A 639 43.86 -11.04 -15.84
CA PRO A 639 45.07 -10.86 -15.05
C PRO A 639 45.08 -9.62 -14.15
N THR A 640 44.24 -8.62 -14.45
CA THR A 640 44.17 -7.35 -13.69
C THR A 640 43.03 -7.32 -12.67
N MET A 641 42.24 -8.41 -12.55
CA MET A 641 41.05 -8.48 -11.70
C MET A 641 41.32 -9.08 -10.31
N ASP A 642 40.48 -8.71 -9.33
CA ASP A 642 40.43 -9.37 -8.03
C ASP A 642 40.09 -10.87 -8.17
N ARG A 643 40.59 -11.72 -7.26
CA ARG A 643 40.41 -13.18 -7.34
C ARG A 643 38.94 -13.61 -7.43
N THR A 644 38.03 -12.94 -6.74
CA THR A 644 36.60 -13.27 -6.73
C THR A 644 35.91 -12.90 -8.05
N SER A 645 36.21 -11.72 -8.59
CA SER A 645 35.64 -11.23 -9.85
C SER A 645 36.24 -11.96 -11.05
N ALA A 646 37.54 -12.25 -11.03
CA ALA A 646 38.21 -13.15 -11.96
C ALA A 646 37.54 -14.53 -11.99
N ALA A 647 37.19 -15.07 -10.81
CA ALA A 647 36.55 -16.37 -10.73
C ALA A 647 35.14 -16.39 -11.36
N VAL A 648 34.37 -15.32 -11.18
CA VAL A 648 33.05 -15.16 -11.81
C VAL A 648 33.17 -15.03 -13.33
N SER A 649 34.11 -14.22 -13.82
CA SER A 649 34.37 -14.04 -15.25
C SER A 649 34.78 -15.35 -15.93
N VAL A 650 35.71 -16.10 -15.34
CA VAL A 650 36.14 -17.41 -15.87
C VAL A 650 34.99 -18.40 -15.86
N SER A 651 34.21 -18.44 -14.77
CA SER A 651 32.99 -19.26 -14.66
C SER A 651 31.99 -18.95 -15.78
N PHE A 652 31.79 -17.67 -16.10
CA PHE A 652 30.93 -17.22 -17.18
C PHE A 652 31.47 -17.64 -18.55
N ILE A 653 32.75 -17.38 -18.83
CA ILE A 653 33.40 -17.73 -20.11
C ILE A 653 33.28 -19.23 -20.38
N CYS A 654 33.55 -20.08 -19.38
CA CYS A 654 33.45 -21.53 -19.55
C CYS A 654 32.03 -21.99 -19.91
N ARG A 655 31.00 -21.39 -19.29
CA ARG A 655 29.59 -21.70 -19.61
C ARG A 655 29.23 -21.23 -21.01
N LEU A 656 29.58 -20.00 -21.37
CA LEU A 656 29.23 -19.44 -22.67
C LEU A 656 29.93 -20.19 -23.82
N LEU A 657 31.21 -20.52 -23.67
CA LEU A 657 31.95 -21.35 -24.63
C LEU A 657 31.32 -22.72 -24.81
N TYR A 658 30.87 -23.36 -23.72
CA TYR A 658 30.18 -24.64 -23.81
C TYR A 658 28.86 -24.55 -24.61
N TYR A 659 28.08 -23.49 -24.39
CA TYR A 659 26.81 -23.30 -25.11
C TYR A 659 26.99 -22.91 -26.59
N ILE A 660 28.04 -22.16 -26.94
CA ILE A 660 28.27 -21.70 -28.32
C ILE A 660 29.07 -22.72 -29.12
N SER A 661 30.21 -23.15 -28.59
CA SER A 661 31.23 -23.91 -29.32
C SER A 661 31.15 -25.41 -29.04
N GLY A 662 30.23 -25.84 -28.17
CA GLY A 662 30.11 -27.22 -27.74
C GLY A 662 31.25 -27.65 -26.81
N GLN A 663 31.21 -28.94 -26.46
CA GLN A 663 32.03 -29.51 -25.40
C GLN A 663 33.53 -29.54 -25.71
N ASP A 664 33.93 -29.95 -26.91
CA ASP A 664 35.34 -30.14 -27.28
C ASP A 664 36.15 -28.84 -27.26
N LEU A 665 35.61 -27.77 -27.84
CA LEU A 665 36.27 -26.46 -27.88
C LEU A 665 36.29 -25.77 -26.50
N ALA A 666 35.28 -26.01 -25.66
CA ALA A 666 35.28 -25.56 -24.28
C ALA A 666 36.40 -26.24 -23.47
N ILE A 667 36.59 -27.55 -23.63
CA ILE A 667 37.67 -28.30 -22.96
C ILE A 667 39.06 -27.78 -23.38
N VAL A 668 39.28 -27.59 -24.68
CA VAL A 668 40.56 -27.06 -25.20
C VAL A 668 40.86 -25.67 -24.65
N SER A 669 39.85 -24.80 -24.54
CA SER A 669 40.00 -23.46 -23.98
C SER A 669 40.29 -23.49 -22.47
N ILE A 670 39.63 -24.37 -21.71
CA ILE A 670 39.88 -24.54 -20.26
C ILE A 670 41.32 -25.02 -20.02
N MET A 671 41.81 -25.95 -20.84
CA MET A 671 43.19 -26.47 -20.72
C MET A 671 44.26 -25.41 -21.00
N LYS A 672 43.93 -24.35 -21.74
CA LYS A 672 44.84 -23.23 -22.03
C LYS A 672 44.87 -22.17 -20.92
N MET A 673 43.96 -22.23 -19.93
CA MET A 673 43.89 -21.23 -18.85
C MET A 673 44.90 -21.52 -17.72
N PRO A 674 45.44 -20.48 -17.04
CA PRO A 674 46.32 -20.64 -15.89
C PRO A 674 45.68 -21.46 -14.76
N LYS A 675 46.46 -22.38 -14.17
CA LYS A 675 45.99 -23.27 -13.08
C LYS A 675 45.56 -22.51 -11.81
N GLU A 676 46.10 -21.31 -11.59
CA GLU A 676 45.83 -20.46 -10.42
C GLU A 676 44.38 -19.93 -10.38
N LEU A 677 43.72 -19.79 -11.53
CA LEU A 677 42.34 -19.32 -11.63
C LEU A 677 41.31 -20.36 -11.14
N PHE A 678 41.70 -21.64 -11.03
CA PHE A 678 40.82 -22.74 -10.62
C PHE A 678 40.72 -22.94 -9.10
N GLN A 679 41.30 -22.02 -8.31
CA GLN A 679 41.25 -22.03 -6.83
C GLN A 679 39.94 -21.48 -6.24
N SER A 680 38.83 -21.52 -6.99
CA SER A 680 37.50 -21.07 -6.56
C SER A 680 36.49 -22.22 -6.59
N SER A 681 35.65 -22.32 -5.56
CA SER A 681 34.61 -23.35 -5.45
C SER A 681 33.65 -23.35 -6.65
N LYS A 682 33.22 -22.17 -7.10
CA LYS A 682 32.29 -22.00 -8.24
C LYS A 682 32.86 -22.52 -9.55
N ILE A 683 34.14 -22.26 -9.82
CA ILE A 683 34.83 -22.75 -11.02
C ILE A 683 35.01 -24.27 -10.93
N SER A 684 35.44 -24.75 -9.76
CA SER A 684 35.65 -26.18 -9.49
C SER A 684 34.41 -27.00 -9.82
N ILE A 685 33.22 -26.51 -9.44
CA ILE A 685 31.93 -27.14 -9.76
C ILE A 685 31.64 -27.16 -11.27
N ILE A 686 31.86 -26.04 -11.97
CA ILE A 686 31.57 -25.97 -13.42
C ILE A 686 32.52 -26.85 -14.22
N VAL A 687 33.82 -26.78 -13.92
CA VAL A 687 34.83 -27.61 -14.59
C VAL A 687 34.58 -29.08 -14.29
N SER A 688 34.10 -29.42 -13.09
CA SER A 688 33.70 -30.79 -12.75
C SER A 688 32.43 -31.22 -13.48
N ALA A 689 31.47 -30.33 -13.71
CA ALA A 689 30.28 -30.62 -14.50
C ALA A 689 30.63 -30.85 -15.99
N ILE A 690 31.51 -30.00 -16.57
CA ILE A 690 32.01 -30.19 -17.94
C ILE A 690 32.83 -31.47 -18.04
N ASN A 691 33.70 -31.74 -17.06
CA ASN A 691 34.43 -32.99 -16.97
C ASN A 691 33.48 -34.18 -16.82
N ALA A 692 32.32 -34.04 -16.16
CA ALA A 692 31.36 -35.13 -16.05
C ALA A 692 30.77 -35.58 -17.39
N LEU A 693 30.74 -34.68 -18.36
CA LEU A 693 30.29 -34.96 -19.72
C LEU A 693 31.46 -35.40 -20.64
N ASP A 694 32.72 -35.16 -20.24
CA ASP A 694 33.92 -35.49 -21.03
C ASP A 694 34.31 -36.97 -20.99
N GLN A 695 34.09 -37.66 -22.11
CA GLN A 695 34.44 -39.07 -22.29
C GLN A 695 35.96 -39.33 -22.32
N ASN A 696 36.79 -38.33 -22.68
CA ASN A 696 38.23 -38.51 -22.91
C ASN A 696 39.12 -38.18 -21.71
N TYR A 697 38.53 -37.97 -20.52
CA TYR A 697 39.24 -37.67 -19.25
C TYR A 697 40.23 -36.49 -19.29
N ARG A 698 40.10 -35.56 -20.25
CA ARG A 698 41.09 -34.50 -20.49
C ARG A 698 41.18 -33.50 -19.33
N LEU A 699 40.08 -33.27 -18.62
CA LEU A 699 39.97 -32.30 -17.51
C LEU A 699 40.24 -32.90 -16.12
N GLU A 700 40.53 -34.19 -16.00
CA GLU A 700 40.61 -34.88 -14.69
C GLU A 700 41.79 -34.40 -13.81
N SER A 701 42.89 -33.97 -14.44
CA SER A 701 44.05 -33.39 -13.75
C SER A 701 43.76 -32.01 -13.13
N ILE A 702 42.85 -31.24 -13.72
CA ILE A 702 42.42 -29.91 -13.22
C ILE A 702 41.36 -30.07 -12.13
N VAL A 703 40.43 -31.00 -12.32
CA VAL A 703 39.39 -31.31 -11.32
C VAL A 703 39.97 -31.91 -10.05
N SER A 704 41.06 -32.68 -10.14
CA SER A 704 41.71 -33.26 -8.96
C SER A 704 42.46 -32.22 -8.13
N SER A 705 43.08 -31.21 -8.75
CA SER A 705 43.77 -30.12 -8.06
C SER A 705 42.82 -29.08 -7.46
N SER A 706 41.62 -28.90 -8.03
CA SER A 706 40.62 -27.93 -7.55
C SER A 706 39.78 -28.41 -6.35
N ARG A 707 40.00 -29.65 -5.88
CA ARG A 707 39.27 -30.25 -4.73
C ARG A 707 39.62 -29.62 -3.38
N TYR A 708 40.84 -29.11 -3.23
CA TYR A 708 41.35 -28.57 -1.97
C TYR A 708 40.76 -27.20 -1.59
N PHE A 709 39.98 -26.58 -2.48
CA PHE A 709 39.50 -25.19 -2.35
C PHE A 709 37.98 -25.06 -2.11
N LEU A 710 37.29 -26.17 -1.81
CA LEU A 710 35.87 -26.16 -1.46
C LEU A 710 35.73 -25.89 0.04
N ALA A 711 35.04 -24.81 0.40
CA ALA A 711 34.95 -24.36 1.78
C ALA A 711 33.65 -24.79 2.48
N SER A 712 32.53 -24.84 1.75
CA SER A 712 31.23 -25.19 2.32
C SER A 712 30.88 -26.67 2.17
N HIS A 713 30.14 -27.20 3.14
CA HIS A 713 29.69 -28.60 3.12
C HIS A 713 28.81 -28.90 1.90
N GLU A 714 28.00 -27.94 1.45
CA GLU A 714 27.15 -28.07 0.26
C GLU A 714 27.97 -28.14 -1.03
N GLU A 715 28.98 -27.28 -1.21
CA GLU A 715 29.85 -27.31 -2.40
C GLU A 715 30.64 -28.62 -2.49
N ILE A 716 31.12 -29.14 -1.36
CA ILE A 716 31.79 -30.44 -1.27
C ILE A 716 30.84 -31.57 -1.70
N THR A 717 29.59 -31.54 -1.22
CA THR A 717 28.57 -32.54 -1.59
C THR A 717 28.20 -32.46 -3.08
N GLY A 718 28.02 -31.25 -3.61
CA GLY A 718 27.73 -31.03 -5.03
C GLY A 718 28.86 -31.49 -5.96
N MET A 719 30.12 -31.30 -5.55
CA MET A 719 31.27 -31.80 -6.29
C MET A 719 31.34 -33.33 -6.31
N HIS A 720 31.15 -33.99 -5.17
CA HIS A 720 31.12 -35.45 -5.13
C HIS A 720 29.94 -36.04 -5.91
N TYR A 721 28.81 -35.34 -5.96
CA TYR A 721 27.69 -35.68 -6.83
C TYR A 721 28.09 -35.62 -8.31
N LEU A 722 28.72 -34.53 -8.76
CA LEU A 722 29.19 -34.40 -10.15
C LEU A 722 30.26 -35.44 -10.51
N ILE A 723 31.13 -35.82 -9.58
CA ILE A 723 32.13 -36.88 -9.79
C ILE A 723 31.46 -38.27 -9.84
N ALA A 724 30.43 -38.51 -9.03
CA ALA A 724 29.65 -39.73 -9.13
C ALA A 724 28.94 -39.79 -10.49
N LEU A 725 28.31 -38.69 -10.91
CA LEU A 725 27.69 -38.55 -12.23
C LEU A 725 28.70 -38.76 -13.36
N SER A 726 29.92 -38.24 -13.24
CA SER A 726 30.98 -38.46 -14.23
C SER A 726 31.34 -39.93 -14.34
N LYS A 727 31.47 -40.64 -13.23
CA LYS A 727 31.78 -42.08 -13.24
C LYS A 727 30.66 -42.92 -13.82
N LEU A 728 29.40 -42.51 -13.57
CA LEU A 728 28.22 -43.13 -14.18
C LEU A 728 28.22 -42.95 -15.71
N ILE A 729 28.56 -41.77 -16.21
CA ILE A 729 28.49 -41.41 -17.64
C ILE A 729 29.71 -41.90 -18.42
N LYS A 730 30.93 -41.71 -17.89
CA LYS A 730 32.20 -41.96 -18.61
C LYS A 730 32.54 -43.43 -18.80
N HIS A 731 32.21 -44.26 -17.82
CA HIS A 731 32.45 -45.70 -17.91
C HIS A 731 31.29 -46.45 -18.58
N GLY A 732 30.27 -45.73 -19.06
CA GLY A 732 29.18 -46.33 -19.81
C GLY A 732 29.50 -46.50 -21.30
N THR A 733 29.15 -47.65 -21.88
CA THR A 733 29.09 -47.82 -23.34
C THR A 733 27.85 -47.10 -23.90
N GLU A 734 27.74 -46.93 -25.24
CA GLU A 734 26.59 -46.25 -25.89
C GLU A 734 25.21 -46.79 -25.45
N HIS A 735 25.15 -47.97 -24.82
CA HIS A 735 23.93 -48.64 -24.38
C HIS A 735 23.84 -48.95 -22.86
N HIS A 736 24.90 -48.75 -22.05
CA HIS A 736 24.87 -49.07 -20.60
C HIS A 736 25.64 -48.05 -19.76
N LEU A 737 25.03 -47.48 -18.72
CA LEU A 737 25.71 -46.66 -17.70
C LEU A 737 26.34 -47.56 -16.62
N GLU A 738 27.62 -47.35 -16.27
CA GLU A 738 28.31 -48.13 -15.23
C GLU A 738 27.92 -47.68 -13.81
N PHE A 739 26.75 -48.15 -13.35
CA PHE A 739 26.16 -47.73 -12.08
C PHE A 739 27.00 -48.05 -10.84
N GLN A 740 27.72 -49.17 -10.84
CA GLN A 740 28.49 -49.65 -9.69
C GLN A 740 29.70 -48.75 -9.37
N SER A 741 30.32 -48.13 -10.38
CA SER A 741 31.49 -47.27 -10.19
C SER A 741 31.12 -45.93 -9.51
N GLY A 742 30.00 -45.32 -9.90
CA GLY A 742 29.44 -44.13 -9.27
C GLY A 742 28.99 -44.36 -7.83
N VAL A 743 28.30 -45.48 -7.58
CA VAL A 743 27.83 -45.85 -6.23
C VAL A 743 29.01 -46.17 -5.30
N SER A 744 30.04 -46.88 -5.77
CA SER A 744 31.24 -47.15 -4.97
C SER A 744 31.98 -45.88 -4.57
N HIS A 745 31.99 -44.85 -5.43
CA HIS A 745 32.57 -43.55 -5.11
C HIS A 745 31.76 -42.83 -4.04
N LEU A 746 30.43 -42.76 -4.17
CA LEU A 746 29.55 -42.16 -3.15
C LEU A 746 29.64 -42.89 -1.81
N ARG A 747 29.79 -44.23 -1.81
CA ARG A 747 30.01 -45.02 -0.59
C ARG A 747 31.31 -44.64 0.12
N LYS A 748 32.41 -44.45 -0.62
CA LYS A 748 33.69 -43.95 -0.06
C LYS A 748 33.55 -42.54 0.51
N VAL A 749 32.83 -41.64 -0.19
CA VAL A 749 32.61 -40.26 0.24
C VAL A 749 31.73 -40.16 1.49
N LEU A 750 30.72 -41.02 1.61
CA LEU A 750 29.85 -41.14 2.79
C LEU A 750 30.61 -41.49 4.07
N HIS A 751 31.66 -42.31 3.98
CA HIS A 751 32.54 -42.60 5.11
C HIS A 751 33.38 -41.40 5.53
N MET A 752 33.70 -40.51 4.59
CA MET A 752 34.46 -39.28 4.87
C MET A 752 33.58 -38.14 5.38
N TYR A 753 32.28 -38.09 5.03
CA TYR A 753 31.37 -36.98 5.34
C TYR A 753 29.95 -37.43 5.80
N PRO A 754 29.80 -37.91 7.05
CA PRO A 754 28.57 -38.56 7.53
C PRO A 754 27.37 -37.62 7.79
N ASN A 755 27.58 -36.30 7.91
CA ASN A 755 26.55 -35.31 8.31
C ASN A 755 25.78 -34.66 7.15
N SER A 756 26.05 -35.04 5.91
CA SER A 756 25.38 -34.44 4.74
C SER A 756 23.99 -35.03 4.51
N ASN A 757 22.94 -34.23 4.76
CA ASN A 757 21.55 -34.66 4.59
C ASN A 757 21.26 -35.22 3.19
N LEU A 758 21.85 -34.62 2.14
CA LEU A 758 21.65 -35.04 0.75
C LEU A 758 22.32 -36.39 0.43
N ILE A 759 23.48 -36.68 1.02
CA ILE A 759 24.17 -37.97 0.83
C ILE A 759 23.56 -39.07 1.73
N ARG A 760 22.94 -38.68 2.85
CA ARG A 760 22.17 -39.58 3.72
C ARG A 760 20.92 -40.14 3.03
N TRP A 761 20.28 -39.36 2.14
CA TRP A 761 19.18 -39.84 1.30
C TRP A 761 19.62 -40.95 0.32
N LEU A 762 20.88 -40.92 -0.10
CA LEU A 762 21.49 -41.95 -0.95
C LEU A 762 21.87 -43.24 -0.17
N ARG A 763 21.57 -43.31 1.14
CA ARG A 763 21.94 -44.45 2.01
C ARG A 763 20.81 -45.45 2.25
N GLN A 764 19.58 -45.17 1.80
CA GLN A 764 18.51 -46.17 1.90
C GLN A 764 18.78 -47.25 0.87
N GLU A 765 19.55 -48.27 1.27
CA GLU A 765 19.68 -49.49 0.50
C GLU A 765 18.33 -50.25 0.48
N PRO A 766 17.99 -50.85 -0.67
CA PRO A 766 18.73 -50.72 -1.92
C PRO A 766 18.43 -49.37 -2.56
N TRP A 767 19.40 -48.74 -3.24
CA TRP A 767 19.13 -47.64 -4.17
C TRP A 767 17.99 -48.07 -5.09
N ASN A 768 16.81 -47.57 -4.77
CA ASN A 768 15.61 -48.32 -5.03
C ASN A 768 15.34 -48.29 -6.54
N ARG A 769 14.98 -49.42 -7.11
CA ARG A 769 14.48 -49.54 -8.49
C ARG A 769 13.39 -48.49 -8.77
N ASN A 770 12.59 -48.19 -7.73
CA ASN A 770 11.61 -47.11 -7.70
C ASN A 770 12.21 -45.69 -7.81
N GLY A 771 13.42 -45.43 -7.30
CA GLY A 771 14.09 -44.13 -7.41
C GLY A 771 14.49 -43.76 -8.84
N ARG A 772 14.98 -44.73 -9.63
CA ARG A 772 15.27 -44.52 -11.07
C ARG A 772 13.98 -44.22 -11.84
N TYR A 773 12.95 -45.03 -11.60
CA TYR A 773 11.62 -44.86 -12.16
C TYR A 773 11.00 -43.49 -11.77
N LEU A 774 11.06 -43.09 -10.49
CA LEU A 774 10.56 -41.79 -10.01
C LEU A 774 11.37 -40.60 -10.56
N LEU A 775 12.68 -40.76 -10.75
CA LEU A 775 13.52 -39.73 -11.39
C LEU A 775 13.11 -39.49 -12.85
N VAL A 776 12.86 -40.56 -13.60
CA VAL A 776 12.34 -40.47 -14.98
C VAL A 776 11.00 -39.73 -14.99
N LEU A 777 10.08 -40.06 -14.08
CA LEU A 777 8.78 -39.38 -13.99
C LEU A 777 8.91 -37.90 -13.62
N ASN A 778 9.77 -37.55 -12.67
CA ASN A 778 10.00 -36.15 -12.28
C ASN A 778 10.63 -35.32 -13.42
N LEU A 779 11.62 -35.88 -14.11
CA LEU A 779 12.24 -35.21 -15.25
C LEU A 779 11.27 -35.07 -16.43
N LEU A 780 10.37 -36.04 -16.64
CA LEU A 780 9.29 -35.93 -17.64
C LEU A 780 8.30 -34.82 -17.28
N GLN A 781 7.96 -34.67 -16.00
CA GLN A 781 7.10 -33.57 -15.53
C GLN A 781 7.75 -32.21 -15.78
N LYS A 782 9.04 -32.07 -15.44
CA LYS A 782 9.81 -30.85 -15.76
C LYS A 782 9.90 -30.59 -17.26
N ALA A 783 10.06 -31.65 -18.07
CA ALA A 783 10.02 -31.53 -19.52
C ALA A 783 8.66 -30.99 -20.01
N ARG A 784 7.54 -31.42 -19.43
CA ARG A 784 6.21 -30.87 -19.78
C ARG A 784 6.09 -29.38 -19.44
N GLU A 785 6.56 -28.97 -18.27
CA GLU A 785 6.56 -27.55 -17.83
C GLU A 785 7.38 -26.66 -18.77
N GLU A 786 8.53 -27.16 -19.23
CA GLU A 786 9.44 -26.46 -20.14
C GLU A 786 9.13 -26.70 -21.64
N ARG A 787 7.99 -27.32 -21.98
CA ARG A 787 7.55 -27.66 -23.36
C ARG A 787 8.54 -28.52 -24.15
N PHE A 788 9.03 -29.59 -23.51
CA PHE A 788 9.88 -30.65 -24.06
C PHE A 788 11.16 -30.14 -24.74
N PRO A 789 12.09 -29.50 -24.01
CA PRO A 789 13.36 -29.07 -24.57
C PRO A 789 14.20 -30.27 -25.03
N ILE A 790 14.82 -30.16 -26.21
CA ILE A 790 15.53 -31.26 -26.89
C ILE A 790 16.57 -31.94 -25.99
N ASN A 791 17.37 -31.18 -25.26
CA ASN A 791 18.44 -31.71 -24.41
C ASN A 791 17.92 -32.57 -23.25
N LEU A 792 16.81 -32.16 -22.63
CA LEU A 792 16.18 -32.90 -21.54
C LEU A 792 15.52 -34.19 -22.07
N CYS A 793 14.94 -34.13 -23.26
CA CYS A 793 14.36 -35.28 -23.94
C CYS A 793 15.41 -36.34 -24.28
N VAL A 794 16.59 -35.94 -24.77
CA VAL A 794 17.72 -36.85 -25.04
C VAL A 794 18.23 -37.50 -23.75
N MET A 795 18.31 -36.74 -22.65
CA MET A 795 18.71 -37.28 -21.34
C MET A 795 17.69 -38.28 -20.81
N LEU A 796 16.39 -37.96 -20.91
CA LEU A 796 15.30 -38.85 -20.52
C LEU A 796 15.30 -40.15 -21.32
N GLU A 797 15.49 -40.08 -22.64
CA GLU A 797 15.56 -41.25 -23.51
C GLU A 797 16.67 -42.22 -23.06
N ARG A 798 17.87 -41.70 -22.78
CA ARG A 798 19.00 -42.51 -22.27
C ARG A 798 18.69 -43.13 -20.91
N LEU A 799 18.11 -42.37 -20.00
CA LEU A 799 17.72 -42.87 -18.68
C LEU A 799 16.67 -43.98 -18.77
N ILE A 800 15.73 -43.88 -19.71
CA ILE A 800 14.70 -44.88 -19.94
C ILE A 800 15.29 -46.16 -20.54
N ILE A 801 16.19 -46.07 -21.52
CA ILE A 801 16.88 -47.25 -22.09
C ILE A 801 17.67 -48.01 -21.01
N VAL A 802 18.36 -47.27 -20.13
CA VAL A 802 19.09 -47.86 -19.01
C VAL A 802 18.14 -48.46 -17.98
N ALA A 803 16.98 -47.83 -17.74
CA ALA A 803 15.97 -48.42 -16.87
C ALA A 803 15.41 -49.72 -17.47
N LEU A 804 15.14 -49.77 -18.77
CA LEU A 804 14.56 -50.93 -19.47
C LEU A 804 15.51 -52.11 -19.64
N SER A 805 16.83 -51.89 -19.60
CA SER A 805 17.87 -52.94 -19.72
C SER A 805 18.14 -53.71 -18.42
N ASP A 806 17.48 -53.36 -17.31
CA ASP A 806 17.63 -54.03 -16.02
C ASP A 806 16.93 -55.41 -16.01
N GLU A 807 17.62 -56.46 -15.53
CA GLU A 807 17.13 -57.86 -15.49
C GLU A 807 15.78 -57.99 -14.75
N PHE A 808 15.47 -57.08 -13.82
CA PHE A 808 14.21 -57.05 -13.07
C PHE A 808 12.97 -56.91 -13.99
N TYR A 809 13.07 -56.16 -15.08
CA TYR A 809 11.97 -56.00 -16.04
C TYR A 809 11.80 -57.20 -16.99
N SER A 810 12.58 -58.27 -16.80
CA SER A 810 12.34 -59.60 -17.37
C SER A 810 11.40 -60.47 -16.51
N GLY A 811 11.17 -60.08 -15.25
CA GLY A 811 10.30 -60.80 -14.31
C GLY A 811 8.81 -60.74 -14.69
N LYS A 812 8.06 -61.81 -14.38
CA LYS A 812 6.61 -61.93 -14.66
C LYS A 812 5.71 -61.26 -13.61
N GLU A 813 6.28 -60.59 -12.60
CA GLU A 813 5.50 -59.89 -11.57
C GLU A 813 4.73 -58.70 -12.15
N ALA A 814 3.44 -58.57 -11.79
CA ALA A 814 2.54 -57.58 -12.36
C ALA A 814 2.96 -56.12 -12.11
N SER A 815 3.56 -55.82 -10.96
CA SER A 815 4.10 -54.49 -10.63
C SER A 815 5.29 -54.10 -11.52
N CYS A 816 6.16 -55.06 -11.83
CA CYS A 816 7.34 -54.88 -12.69
C CYS A 816 6.92 -54.65 -14.14
N GLN A 817 5.99 -55.46 -14.63
CA GLN A 817 5.42 -55.31 -15.98
C GLN A 817 4.73 -53.95 -16.16
N TYR A 818 4.04 -53.46 -15.12
CA TYR A 818 3.39 -52.15 -15.15
C TYR A 818 4.39 -50.98 -15.17
N GLN A 819 5.45 -51.04 -14.34
CA GLN A 819 6.52 -50.04 -14.38
C GLN A 819 7.24 -50.02 -15.73
N LYS A 820 7.48 -51.21 -16.32
CA LYS A 820 8.04 -51.35 -17.67
C LYS A 820 7.16 -50.69 -18.73
N PHE A 821 5.85 -50.94 -18.65
CA PHE A 821 4.85 -50.35 -19.52
C PHE A 821 4.85 -48.82 -19.45
N GLN A 822 4.91 -48.25 -18.24
CA GLN A 822 4.99 -46.79 -18.07
C GLN A 822 6.27 -46.20 -18.63
N LEU A 823 7.42 -46.88 -18.49
CA LEU A 823 8.68 -46.44 -19.10
C LEU A 823 8.60 -46.42 -20.63
N TYR A 824 8.01 -47.45 -21.25
CA TYR A 824 7.79 -47.45 -22.71
C TYR A 824 6.84 -46.35 -23.18
N LEU A 825 5.74 -46.08 -22.44
CA LEU A 825 4.85 -44.96 -22.73
C LEU A 825 5.57 -43.61 -22.63
N CYS A 826 6.40 -43.42 -21.61
CA CYS A 826 7.21 -42.21 -21.45
C CYS A 826 8.20 -42.03 -22.61
N ALA A 827 8.90 -43.09 -23.01
CA ALA A 827 9.81 -43.04 -24.15
C ALA A 827 9.09 -42.67 -25.45
N SER A 828 7.96 -43.31 -25.70
CA SER A 828 7.15 -43.07 -26.89
C SER A 828 6.59 -41.63 -26.94
N GLU A 829 6.10 -41.07 -25.82
CA GLU A 829 5.64 -39.68 -25.78
C GLU A 829 6.77 -38.67 -26.03
N ILE A 830 7.96 -38.88 -25.44
CA ILE A 830 9.12 -38.00 -25.67
C ILE A 830 9.53 -38.01 -27.15
N LEU A 831 9.52 -39.19 -27.78
CA LEU A 831 9.89 -39.36 -29.18
C LEU A 831 8.84 -38.76 -30.13
N LEU A 832 7.55 -38.85 -29.78
CA LEU A 832 6.47 -38.19 -30.49
C LEU A 832 6.66 -36.67 -30.51
N GLN A 833 6.99 -36.06 -29.36
CA GLN A 833 7.24 -34.61 -29.25
C GLN A 833 8.51 -34.16 -29.97
N ARG A 834 9.52 -35.04 -30.11
CA ARG A 834 10.72 -34.80 -30.93
C ARG A 834 10.51 -35.01 -32.43
N GLY A 835 9.36 -35.51 -32.85
CA GLY A 835 9.05 -35.82 -34.25
C GLY A 835 9.65 -37.13 -34.78
N ASN A 836 10.22 -37.99 -33.94
CA ASN A 836 10.70 -39.32 -34.36
C ASN A 836 9.57 -40.35 -34.24
N ILE A 837 8.70 -40.36 -35.24
CA ILE A 837 7.45 -41.14 -35.25
C ILE A 837 7.71 -42.65 -35.33
N ILE A 838 8.75 -43.10 -36.05
CA ILE A 838 9.06 -44.53 -36.23
C ILE A 838 9.48 -45.18 -34.90
N SER A 839 10.42 -44.58 -34.18
CA SER A 839 10.84 -45.09 -32.86
C SER A 839 9.72 -44.99 -31.82
N CYS A 840 8.86 -43.96 -31.92
CA CYS A 840 7.66 -43.83 -31.11
C CYS A 840 6.69 -45.01 -31.30
N ILE A 841 6.41 -45.40 -32.55
CA ILE A 841 5.56 -46.56 -32.88
C ILE A 841 6.16 -47.86 -32.33
N ASN A 842 7.48 -48.05 -32.46
CA ASN A 842 8.15 -49.26 -31.94
C ASN A 842 7.98 -49.40 -30.43
N HIS A 843 8.27 -48.34 -29.66
CA HIS A 843 8.09 -48.39 -28.21
C HIS A 843 6.63 -48.50 -27.77
N ALA A 844 5.69 -47.92 -28.52
CA ALA A 844 4.27 -48.10 -28.25
C ALA A 844 3.79 -49.53 -28.56
N LYS A 845 4.34 -50.18 -29.60
CA LYS A 845 4.11 -51.61 -29.87
C LYS A 845 4.68 -52.48 -28.75
N ASP A 846 5.90 -52.20 -28.31
CA ASP A 846 6.54 -52.90 -27.18
C ASP A 846 5.69 -52.77 -25.90
N ALA A 847 5.14 -51.58 -25.64
CA ALA A 847 4.23 -51.36 -24.51
C ALA A 847 2.94 -52.18 -24.65
N SER A 848 2.34 -52.23 -25.85
CA SER A 848 1.10 -52.97 -26.12
C SER A 848 1.27 -54.50 -26.05
N ALA A 849 2.49 -55.01 -26.30
CA ALA A 849 2.79 -56.43 -26.27
C ALA A 849 2.94 -57.02 -24.85
N LEU A 850 2.97 -56.18 -23.80
CA LEU A 850 3.13 -56.64 -22.41
C LEU A 850 1.82 -57.25 -21.88
N LEU A 851 1.94 -58.36 -21.14
CA LEU A 851 0.83 -59.08 -20.50
C LEU A 851 0.33 -58.31 -19.26
N LEU A 852 -0.53 -57.31 -19.48
CA LEU A 852 -1.14 -56.47 -18.45
C LEU A 852 -2.67 -56.55 -18.53
N PRO A 853 -3.40 -56.20 -17.46
CA PRO A 853 -4.84 -56.04 -17.52
C PRO A 853 -5.27 -55.13 -18.69
N ASN A 854 -6.36 -55.48 -19.37
CA ASN A 854 -6.86 -54.77 -20.55
C ASN A 854 -6.98 -53.25 -20.33
N SER A 855 -7.31 -52.83 -19.11
CA SER A 855 -7.43 -51.43 -18.69
C SER A 855 -6.15 -50.61 -18.89
N TYR A 856 -4.98 -51.24 -18.77
CA TYR A 856 -3.67 -50.61 -18.99
C TYR A 856 -3.22 -50.74 -20.44
N GLN A 857 -3.41 -51.90 -21.06
CA GLN A 857 -3.11 -52.11 -22.48
C GLN A 857 -3.83 -51.10 -23.38
N PHE A 858 -5.03 -50.68 -22.99
CA PHE A 858 -5.76 -49.57 -23.61
C PHE A 858 -4.88 -48.34 -23.89
N PHE A 859 -4.03 -47.91 -22.95
CA PHE A 859 -3.20 -46.72 -23.12
C PHE A 859 -2.03 -46.92 -24.10
N GLY A 860 -1.55 -48.16 -24.24
CA GLY A 860 -0.57 -48.51 -25.28
C GLY A 860 -1.17 -48.38 -26.68
N HIS A 861 -2.37 -48.93 -26.88
CA HIS A 861 -3.10 -48.81 -28.15
C HIS A 861 -3.58 -47.38 -28.42
N LEU A 862 -3.96 -46.61 -27.40
CA LEU A 862 -4.29 -45.19 -27.53
C LEU A 862 -3.07 -44.37 -28.00
N LEU A 863 -1.88 -44.68 -27.49
CA LEU A 863 -0.65 -44.02 -27.93
C LEU A 863 -0.26 -44.42 -29.36
N LEU A 864 -0.48 -45.68 -29.75
CA LEU A 864 -0.36 -46.13 -31.15
C LEU A 864 -1.33 -45.40 -32.07
N CYS A 865 -2.59 -45.21 -31.66
CA CYS A 865 -3.55 -44.40 -32.41
C CYS A 865 -3.00 -42.99 -32.66
N ARG A 866 -2.46 -42.33 -31.62
CA ARG A 866 -1.85 -41.00 -31.72
C ARG A 866 -0.62 -40.99 -32.62
N ALA A 867 0.26 -41.97 -32.50
CA ALA A 867 1.46 -42.08 -33.32
C ALA A 867 1.14 -42.31 -34.80
N TYR A 868 0.17 -43.19 -35.12
CA TYR A 868 -0.29 -43.42 -36.49
C TYR A 868 -1.04 -42.22 -37.07
N ALA A 869 -1.80 -41.49 -36.25
CA ALA A 869 -2.42 -40.24 -36.68
C ALA A 869 -1.37 -39.16 -37.01
N ALA A 870 -0.30 -39.06 -36.21
CA ALA A 870 0.82 -38.15 -36.47
C ALA A 870 1.65 -38.57 -37.70
N GLU A 871 1.75 -39.87 -37.99
CA GLU A 871 2.34 -40.41 -39.24
C GLU A 871 1.47 -40.11 -40.48
N GLY A 872 0.17 -39.87 -40.29
CA GLY A 872 -0.82 -39.75 -41.35
C GLY A 872 -1.41 -41.08 -41.83
N ASN A 873 -1.17 -42.18 -41.11
CA ASN A 873 -1.69 -43.51 -41.44
C ASN A 873 -3.04 -43.78 -40.76
N PHE A 874 -4.11 -43.24 -41.34
CA PHE A 874 -5.46 -43.31 -40.77
C PHE A 874 -6.04 -44.73 -40.69
N LYS A 875 -5.60 -45.65 -41.56
CA LYS A 875 -6.07 -47.04 -41.55
C LYS A 875 -5.64 -47.75 -40.27
N ASN A 876 -4.34 -47.73 -39.96
CA ASN A 876 -3.82 -48.32 -38.74
C ASN A 876 -4.34 -47.59 -37.49
N CYS A 877 -4.50 -46.26 -37.56
CA CYS A 877 -5.13 -45.50 -36.48
C CYS A 877 -6.55 -46.00 -36.16
N LYS A 878 -7.36 -46.29 -37.20
CA LYS A 878 -8.71 -46.84 -37.03
C LYS A 878 -8.70 -48.25 -36.46
N GLU A 879 -7.80 -49.12 -36.92
CA GLU A 879 -7.66 -50.48 -36.38
C GLU A 879 -7.29 -50.47 -34.89
N GLU A 880 -6.35 -49.60 -34.48
CA GLU A 880 -5.98 -49.46 -33.08
C GLU A 880 -7.11 -48.81 -32.24
N TYR A 881 -7.90 -47.91 -32.83
CA TYR A 881 -9.08 -47.32 -32.18
C TYR A 881 -10.13 -48.39 -31.88
N GLU A 882 -10.43 -49.28 -32.83
CA GLU A 882 -11.34 -50.41 -32.63
C GLU A 882 -10.83 -51.38 -31.55
N ARG A 883 -9.51 -51.60 -31.47
CA ARG A 883 -8.90 -52.38 -30.38
C ARG A 883 -9.05 -51.70 -29.02
N CYS A 884 -8.91 -50.37 -28.94
CA CYS A 884 -9.16 -49.63 -27.70
C CYS A 884 -10.62 -49.83 -27.22
N LEU A 885 -11.60 -49.81 -28.13
CA LEU A 885 -13.00 -50.08 -27.80
C LEU A 885 -13.20 -51.51 -27.27
N GLY A 886 -12.53 -52.49 -27.86
CA GLY A 886 -12.60 -53.90 -27.43
C GLY A 886 -11.97 -54.18 -26.07
N LEU A 887 -10.84 -53.54 -25.75
CA LEU A 887 -10.12 -53.75 -24.49
C LEU A 887 -10.87 -53.17 -23.28
N LYS A 888 -11.54 -52.02 -23.45
CA LYS A 888 -12.17 -51.21 -22.41
C LYS A 888 -11.20 -50.76 -21.30
N THR A 889 -11.54 -49.69 -20.58
CA THR A 889 -10.71 -49.20 -19.47
C THR A 889 -11.54 -48.64 -18.32
N ASP A 890 -11.06 -48.80 -17.09
CA ASP A 890 -11.66 -48.18 -15.89
C ASP A 890 -11.16 -46.75 -15.67
N PHE A 891 -10.19 -46.29 -16.46
CA PHE A 891 -9.63 -44.95 -16.37
C PHE A 891 -10.38 -43.98 -17.28
N LEU A 892 -11.20 -43.13 -16.67
CA LEU A 892 -12.10 -42.18 -17.35
C LEU A 892 -11.37 -41.22 -18.30
N VAL A 893 -10.12 -40.84 -17.99
CA VAL A 893 -9.27 -40.01 -18.88
C VAL A 893 -9.01 -40.71 -20.22
N GLY A 894 -8.84 -42.03 -20.22
CA GLY A 894 -8.58 -42.79 -21.45
C GLY A 894 -9.73 -42.67 -22.45
N TRP A 895 -10.97 -42.79 -21.98
CA TRP A 895 -12.17 -42.60 -22.79
C TRP A 895 -12.33 -41.17 -23.32
N ILE A 896 -12.00 -40.17 -22.52
CA ILE A 896 -12.01 -38.76 -22.95
C ILE A 896 -10.99 -38.54 -24.08
N CYS A 897 -9.76 -39.02 -23.92
CA CYS A 897 -8.73 -38.92 -24.96
C CYS A 897 -9.12 -39.65 -26.25
N LEU A 898 -9.73 -40.85 -26.13
CA LEU A 898 -10.20 -41.61 -27.27
C LEU A 898 -11.33 -40.86 -28.02
N LYS A 899 -12.23 -40.17 -27.29
CA LYS A 899 -13.30 -39.37 -27.90
C LYS A 899 -12.77 -38.14 -28.63
N VAL A 900 -11.73 -37.49 -28.09
CA VAL A 900 -11.06 -36.38 -28.77
C VAL A 900 -10.44 -36.86 -30.08
N MET A 901 -9.74 -38.00 -30.06
CA MET A 901 -9.16 -38.59 -31.27
C MET A 901 -10.22 -38.95 -32.32
N GLU A 902 -11.34 -39.54 -31.88
CA GLU A 902 -12.48 -39.85 -32.76
C GLU A 902 -13.00 -38.61 -33.49
N SER A 903 -13.11 -37.48 -32.77
CA SER A 903 -13.61 -36.22 -33.32
C SER A 903 -12.62 -35.50 -34.24
N GLN A 904 -11.31 -35.54 -33.93
CA GLN A 904 -10.29 -34.81 -34.69
C GLN A 904 -9.93 -35.49 -36.01
N TYR A 905 -10.05 -36.82 -36.09
CA TYR A 905 -9.63 -37.61 -37.25
C TYR A 905 -10.79 -38.35 -37.92
N GLU A 906 -12.03 -37.99 -37.61
CA GLU A 906 -13.26 -38.54 -38.21
C GLU A 906 -13.30 -40.08 -38.28
N LEU A 907 -12.83 -40.77 -37.23
CA LEU A 907 -12.63 -42.23 -37.22
C LEU A 907 -13.92 -43.07 -37.17
N GLN A 908 -15.09 -42.47 -37.46
CA GLN A 908 -16.41 -43.02 -37.11
C GLN A 908 -16.70 -44.43 -37.66
N THR A 909 -17.29 -45.24 -36.76
CA THR A 909 -18.31 -46.24 -37.06
C THR A 909 -19.49 -45.97 -36.11
N VAL A 910 -20.71 -46.17 -36.58
CA VAL A 910 -21.97 -45.72 -35.98
C VAL A 910 -22.09 -46.06 -34.48
N SER A 911 -22.55 -45.08 -33.67
CA SER A 911 -23.13 -45.16 -32.30
C SER A 911 -22.28 -44.66 -31.11
N ASN A 912 -23.00 -44.23 -30.06
CA ASN A 912 -22.52 -43.64 -28.79
C ASN A 912 -21.70 -44.62 -27.90
N VAL A 913 -20.91 -45.51 -28.47
CA VAL A 913 -20.19 -46.59 -27.77
C VAL A 913 -19.25 -46.03 -26.70
N VAL A 914 -18.45 -45.02 -27.03
CA VAL A 914 -17.52 -44.38 -26.09
C VAL A 914 -18.27 -43.70 -24.94
N GLU A 915 -19.42 -43.09 -25.22
CA GLU A 915 -20.24 -42.42 -24.20
C GLU A 915 -20.89 -43.43 -23.25
N LEU A 916 -21.43 -44.54 -23.79
CA LEU A 916 -21.99 -45.63 -23.00
C LEU A 916 -20.92 -46.28 -22.13
N ALA A 917 -19.75 -46.57 -22.71
CA ALA A 917 -18.61 -47.13 -21.97
C ALA A 917 -18.13 -46.19 -20.86
N PHE A 918 -18.06 -44.88 -21.13
CA PHE A 918 -17.71 -43.87 -20.13
C PHE A 918 -18.74 -43.82 -18.97
N LYS A 919 -20.04 -43.87 -19.30
CA LYS A 919 -21.13 -43.88 -18.29
C LYS A 919 -21.12 -45.18 -17.45
N GLU A 920 -20.84 -46.32 -18.06
CA GLU A 920 -20.69 -47.60 -17.34
C GLU A 920 -19.49 -47.56 -16.39
N SER A 921 -18.31 -47.13 -16.85
CA SER A 921 -17.09 -47.05 -16.04
C SER A 921 -17.19 -46.02 -14.90
N SER A 922 -18.00 -44.97 -15.06
CA SER A 922 -18.16 -43.92 -14.04
C SER A 922 -19.15 -44.30 -12.93
N ARG A 923 -20.18 -45.12 -13.21
CA ARG A 923 -21.22 -45.53 -12.23
C ARG A 923 -20.69 -46.28 -11.00
N GLY A 924 -19.48 -46.86 -11.07
CA GLY A 924 -18.84 -47.53 -9.94
C GLY A 924 -18.15 -46.61 -8.91
N ARG A 925 -18.00 -45.30 -9.18
CA ARG A 925 -17.26 -44.35 -8.32
C ARG A 925 -18.18 -43.25 -7.75
N ASN A 926 -18.92 -43.59 -6.69
CA ASN A 926 -19.96 -42.71 -6.11
C ASN A 926 -19.49 -41.29 -5.69
N ASN A 927 -18.21 -41.09 -5.34
CA ASN A 927 -17.74 -39.78 -4.86
C ASN A 927 -17.21 -38.83 -5.96
N SER A 928 -17.14 -39.25 -7.24
CA SER A 928 -16.58 -38.41 -8.32
C SER A 928 -17.35 -38.46 -9.64
N TRP A 929 -18.51 -39.13 -9.68
CA TRP A 929 -19.34 -39.27 -10.87
C TRP A 929 -19.73 -37.90 -11.47
N ASN A 930 -20.25 -36.98 -10.63
CA ASN A 930 -20.63 -35.63 -11.08
C ASN A 930 -19.44 -34.86 -11.66
N MET A 931 -18.26 -34.93 -11.03
CA MET A 931 -17.06 -34.22 -11.49
C MET A 931 -16.57 -34.75 -12.84
N TRP A 932 -16.47 -36.08 -13.00
CA TRP A 932 -16.01 -36.66 -14.26
C TRP A 932 -17.02 -36.53 -15.38
N MET A 933 -18.32 -36.63 -15.09
CA MET A 933 -19.36 -36.32 -16.07
C MET A 933 -19.31 -34.86 -16.49
N ALA A 934 -19.06 -33.92 -15.57
CA ALA A 934 -18.89 -32.52 -15.91
C ALA A 934 -17.66 -32.28 -16.82
N VAL A 935 -16.54 -32.96 -16.57
CA VAL A 935 -15.34 -32.89 -17.42
C VAL A 935 -15.60 -33.49 -18.81
N TYR A 936 -16.32 -34.61 -18.87
CA TYR A 936 -16.68 -35.23 -20.15
C TYR A 936 -17.61 -34.33 -20.97
N THR A 937 -18.67 -33.77 -20.36
CA THR A 937 -19.59 -32.87 -21.07
C THR A 937 -18.91 -31.55 -21.44
N LEU A 938 -17.98 -31.04 -20.62
CA LEU A 938 -17.13 -29.90 -20.97
C LEU A 938 -16.32 -30.20 -22.23
N MET A 939 -15.67 -31.36 -22.30
CA MET A 939 -14.89 -31.76 -23.47
C MET A 939 -15.76 -31.93 -24.72
N MET A 940 -16.96 -32.51 -24.58
CA MET A 940 -17.93 -32.58 -25.68
C MET A 940 -18.35 -31.18 -26.16
N GLY A 941 -18.56 -30.24 -25.23
CA GLY A 941 -18.80 -28.84 -25.55
C GLY A 941 -17.65 -28.22 -26.34
N MET A 942 -16.39 -28.46 -25.92
CA MET A 942 -15.20 -27.97 -26.64
C MET A 942 -15.05 -28.59 -28.03
N ILE A 943 -15.35 -29.88 -28.20
CA ILE A 943 -15.37 -30.54 -29.51
C ILE A 943 -16.43 -29.90 -30.42
N CYS A 944 -17.63 -29.63 -29.90
CA CYS A 944 -18.68 -28.96 -30.67
C CYS A 944 -18.25 -27.53 -31.07
N ILE A 945 -17.54 -26.81 -30.20
CA ILE A 945 -16.95 -25.50 -30.54
C ILE A 945 -15.92 -25.63 -31.67
N TRP A 946 -15.03 -26.63 -31.62
CA TRP A 946 -14.06 -26.88 -32.71
C TRP A 946 -14.75 -27.18 -34.04
N ASN A 947 -15.84 -27.94 -34.00
CA ASN A 947 -16.67 -28.25 -35.17
C ASN A 947 -17.65 -27.12 -35.56
N GLN A 948 -17.58 -25.97 -34.90
CA GLN A 948 -18.43 -24.79 -35.09
C GLN A 948 -19.95 -25.00 -34.82
N ASP A 949 -20.32 -26.07 -34.11
CA ASP A 949 -21.70 -26.31 -33.64
C ASP A 949 -21.91 -25.73 -32.24
N PHE A 950 -22.25 -24.44 -32.19
CA PHE A 950 -22.37 -23.71 -30.93
C PHE A 950 -23.64 -24.04 -30.13
N LEU A 951 -24.72 -24.50 -30.77
CA LEU A 951 -25.97 -24.83 -30.07
C LEU A 951 -25.79 -26.10 -29.24
N SER A 952 -25.29 -27.17 -29.86
CA SER A 952 -24.94 -28.40 -29.14
C SER A 952 -23.87 -28.15 -28.09
N ALA A 953 -22.91 -27.25 -28.36
CA ALA A 953 -21.90 -26.87 -27.38
C ALA A 953 -22.50 -26.25 -26.10
N GLU A 954 -23.53 -25.42 -26.23
CA GLU A 954 -24.17 -24.78 -25.08
C GLU A 954 -24.94 -25.78 -24.24
N ASP A 955 -25.72 -26.68 -24.85
CA ASP A 955 -26.42 -27.76 -24.14
C ASP A 955 -25.45 -28.61 -23.30
N PHE A 956 -24.31 -29.01 -23.88
CA PHE A 956 -23.29 -29.79 -23.17
C PHE A 956 -22.61 -29.01 -22.04
N LEU A 957 -22.38 -27.70 -22.23
CA LEU A 957 -21.81 -26.84 -21.21
C LEU A 957 -22.82 -26.54 -20.09
N GLU A 958 -24.12 -26.39 -20.38
CA GLU A 958 -25.15 -26.18 -19.36
C GLU A 958 -25.28 -27.44 -18.51
N GLN A 959 -25.25 -28.61 -19.15
CA GLN A 959 -25.19 -29.89 -18.47
C GLN A 959 -23.94 -29.98 -17.58
N SER A 960 -22.77 -29.55 -18.07
CA SER A 960 -21.54 -29.49 -17.25
C SER A 960 -21.68 -28.60 -16.02
N CYS A 961 -22.25 -27.39 -16.19
CA CYS A 961 -22.54 -26.45 -15.10
C CYS A 961 -23.51 -26.99 -14.05
N SER A 962 -24.47 -27.84 -14.45
CA SER A 962 -25.42 -28.48 -13.52
C SER A 962 -24.76 -29.53 -12.63
N LEU A 963 -23.68 -30.16 -13.14
CA LEU A 963 -22.98 -31.26 -12.48
C LEU A 963 -21.83 -30.78 -11.57
N ALA A 964 -21.10 -29.73 -11.98
CA ALA A 964 -19.98 -29.16 -11.24
C ALA A 964 -20.32 -27.77 -10.68
N SER A 965 -20.83 -27.72 -9.43
CA SER A 965 -21.33 -26.48 -8.82
C SER A 965 -20.26 -25.49 -8.36
N ALA A 966 -18.98 -25.85 -8.35
CA ALA A 966 -17.90 -25.08 -7.70
C ALA A 966 -16.75 -24.63 -8.62
N GLU A 967 -16.74 -25.00 -9.91
CA GLU A 967 -15.61 -24.72 -10.80
C GLU A 967 -15.87 -23.48 -11.68
N SER A 968 -15.17 -22.38 -11.39
CA SER A 968 -15.37 -21.08 -12.05
C SER A 968 -15.06 -21.10 -13.55
N CYS A 969 -14.13 -21.96 -14.00
CA CYS A 969 -13.77 -22.10 -15.42
C CYS A 969 -14.91 -22.65 -16.29
N ILE A 970 -15.71 -23.59 -15.76
CA ILE A 970 -16.82 -24.20 -16.50
C ILE A 970 -17.92 -23.17 -16.72
N PHE A 971 -18.27 -22.42 -15.67
CA PHE A 971 -19.23 -21.32 -15.74
C PHE A 971 -18.77 -20.19 -16.68
N LEU A 972 -17.47 -19.92 -16.74
CA LEU A 972 -16.90 -18.97 -17.69
C LEU A 972 -17.06 -19.45 -19.14
N CYS A 973 -16.69 -20.71 -19.43
CA CYS A 973 -16.85 -21.29 -20.77
C CYS A 973 -18.31 -21.28 -21.23
N HIS A 974 -19.24 -21.66 -20.37
CA HIS A 974 -20.67 -21.56 -20.65
C HIS A 974 -21.13 -20.11 -20.88
N GLY A 975 -20.70 -19.19 -20.03
CA GLY A 975 -21.07 -17.77 -20.13
C GLY A 975 -20.59 -17.13 -21.44
N VAL A 976 -19.37 -17.44 -21.88
CA VAL A 976 -18.79 -16.92 -23.13
C VAL A 976 -19.46 -17.54 -24.35
N THR A 977 -19.72 -18.84 -24.35
CA THR A 977 -20.41 -19.52 -25.46
C THR A 977 -21.86 -19.02 -25.62
N SER A 978 -22.58 -18.85 -24.52
CA SER A 978 -23.92 -18.25 -24.52
C SER A 978 -23.92 -16.82 -25.08
N LEU A 979 -22.91 -16.01 -24.75
CA LEU A 979 -22.72 -14.67 -25.33
C LEU A 979 -22.46 -14.72 -26.84
N GLU A 980 -21.66 -15.68 -27.30
CA GLU A 980 -21.34 -15.84 -28.72
C GLU A 980 -22.55 -16.31 -29.54
N ILE A 981 -23.40 -17.18 -28.97
CA ILE A 981 -24.69 -17.60 -29.56
C ILE A 981 -25.65 -16.41 -29.64
N ALA A 982 -25.78 -15.64 -28.55
CA ALA A 982 -26.58 -14.43 -28.54
C ALA A 982 -26.11 -13.42 -29.60
N ARG A 983 -24.79 -13.30 -29.80
CA ARG A 983 -24.19 -12.43 -30.83
C ARG A 983 -24.55 -12.89 -32.25
N ARG A 984 -24.48 -14.19 -32.53
CA ARG A 984 -24.70 -14.76 -33.87
C ARG A 984 -26.19 -14.86 -34.23
N TYR A 985 -27.02 -15.31 -33.30
CA TYR A 985 -28.42 -15.66 -33.56
C TYR A 985 -29.44 -14.67 -32.97
N ARG A 986 -28.99 -13.65 -32.22
CA ARG A 986 -29.83 -12.58 -31.60
C ARG A 986 -30.92 -13.07 -30.65
N TYR A 987 -30.77 -14.27 -30.09
CA TYR A 987 -31.68 -14.80 -29.09
C TYR A 987 -31.39 -14.21 -27.70
N SER A 988 -32.37 -13.51 -27.12
CA SER A 988 -32.24 -12.87 -25.81
C SER A 988 -32.16 -13.86 -24.63
N GLN A 989 -32.68 -15.07 -24.80
CA GLN A 989 -32.64 -16.13 -23.80
C GLN A 989 -31.19 -16.50 -23.41
N PHE A 990 -30.26 -16.55 -24.37
CA PHE A 990 -28.86 -16.87 -24.10
C PHE A 990 -28.10 -15.72 -23.41
N LEU A 991 -28.56 -14.47 -23.50
CA LEU A 991 -28.01 -13.38 -22.69
C LEU A 991 -28.32 -13.60 -21.20
N SER A 992 -29.53 -14.09 -20.90
CA SER A 992 -29.92 -14.40 -19.52
C SER A 992 -29.17 -15.63 -18.96
N SER A 993 -28.92 -16.65 -19.79
CA SER A 993 -28.08 -17.80 -19.40
C SER A 993 -26.63 -17.38 -19.20
N ALA A 994 -26.09 -16.50 -20.06
CA ALA A 994 -24.75 -15.94 -19.91
C ALA A 994 -24.56 -15.17 -18.59
N ILE A 995 -25.49 -14.27 -18.23
CA ILE A 995 -25.42 -13.50 -16.97
C ILE A 995 -25.45 -14.43 -15.76
N ARG A 996 -26.35 -15.42 -15.78
CA ARG A 996 -26.48 -16.42 -14.71
C ARG A 996 -25.18 -17.21 -14.52
N SER A 997 -24.52 -17.63 -15.59
CA SER A 997 -23.27 -18.39 -15.49
C SER A 997 -22.08 -17.50 -15.15
N LEU A 998 -21.92 -16.33 -15.77
CA LEU A 998 -20.82 -15.41 -15.47
C LEU A 998 -20.87 -14.87 -14.03
N SER A 999 -22.06 -14.61 -13.49
CA SER A 999 -22.21 -14.19 -12.09
C SER A 999 -21.82 -15.30 -11.12
N ARG A 1000 -22.15 -16.56 -11.43
CA ARG A 1000 -21.67 -17.72 -10.67
C ARG A 1000 -20.16 -17.90 -10.79
N ALA A 1001 -19.58 -17.69 -11.97
CA ALA A 1001 -18.12 -17.72 -12.18
C ALA A 1001 -17.41 -16.68 -11.31
N TYR A 1002 -17.97 -15.46 -11.23
CA TYR A 1002 -17.44 -14.37 -10.40
C TYR A 1002 -17.47 -14.71 -8.90
N VAL A 1003 -18.56 -15.33 -8.41
CA VAL A 1003 -18.72 -15.68 -6.99
C VAL A 1003 -17.86 -16.87 -6.58
N THR A 1004 -17.67 -17.85 -7.48
CA THR A 1004 -16.97 -19.10 -7.19
C THR A 1004 -15.45 -19.00 -7.35
N SER A 1005 -14.93 -17.99 -8.04
CA SER A 1005 -13.49 -17.82 -8.25
C SER A 1005 -12.76 -17.37 -6.98
N SER A 1006 -11.76 -18.14 -6.53
CA SER A 1006 -10.87 -17.76 -5.41
C SER A 1006 -9.89 -16.64 -5.78
N VAL A 1007 -9.61 -16.47 -7.06
CA VAL A 1007 -8.80 -15.39 -7.64
C VAL A 1007 -9.68 -14.61 -8.62
N PRO A 1008 -9.71 -13.27 -8.58
CA PRO A 1008 -10.51 -12.48 -9.51
C PRO A 1008 -10.04 -12.70 -10.95
N ILE A 1009 -10.92 -13.25 -11.80
CA ILE A 1009 -10.62 -13.50 -13.21
C ILE A 1009 -10.81 -12.19 -13.99
N PRO A 1010 -9.77 -11.64 -14.65
CA PRO A 1010 -9.75 -10.25 -15.11
C PRO A 1010 -10.73 -9.84 -16.23
N PHE A 1011 -11.73 -10.63 -16.63
CA PHE A 1011 -12.63 -10.24 -17.74
C PHE A 1011 -14.12 -10.49 -17.47
N ILE A 1012 -14.45 -11.06 -16.31
CA ILE A 1012 -15.82 -11.50 -16.02
C ILE A 1012 -16.75 -10.30 -15.86
N SER A 1013 -16.33 -9.24 -15.19
CA SER A 1013 -17.15 -8.04 -15.00
C SER A 1013 -17.35 -7.28 -16.32
N ALA A 1014 -16.38 -7.26 -17.23
CA ALA A 1014 -16.56 -6.74 -18.59
C ALA A 1014 -17.64 -7.52 -19.38
N LEU A 1015 -17.57 -8.86 -19.34
CA LEU A 1015 -18.53 -9.72 -20.04
C LEU A 1015 -19.94 -9.61 -19.43
N LEU A 1016 -20.05 -9.50 -18.10
CA LEU A 1016 -21.31 -9.23 -17.40
C LEU A 1016 -21.89 -7.88 -17.79
N ALA A 1017 -21.06 -6.84 -17.82
CA ALA A 1017 -21.47 -5.51 -18.27
C ALA A 1017 -22.03 -5.58 -19.70
N GLN A 1018 -21.32 -6.25 -20.62
CA GLN A 1018 -21.78 -6.41 -22.00
C GLN A 1018 -23.13 -7.14 -22.10
N ALA A 1019 -23.31 -8.22 -21.33
CA ALA A 1019 -24.55 -8.99 -21.33
C ALA A 1019 -25.74 -8.20 -20.76
N GLU A 1020 -25.54 -7.56 -19.60
CA GLU A 1020 -26.58 -6.77 -18.92
C GLU A 1020 -26.93 -5.49 -19.69
N GLY A 1021 -25.95 -4.85 -20.33
CA GLY A 1021 -26.17 -3.73 -21.23
C GLY A 1021 -27.00 -4.13 -22.44
N SER A 1022 -26.76 -5.31 -23.01
CA SER A 1022 -27.52 -5.85 -24.14
C SER A 1022 -28.99 -6.16 -23.80
N LEU A 1023 -29.30 -6.42 -22.52
CA LEU A 1023 -30.68 -6.56 -22.01
C LEU A 1023 -31.31 -5.24 -21.55
N GLY A 1024 -30.56 -4.12 -21.60
CA GLY A 1024 -31.05 -2.81 -21.17
C GLY A 1024 -30.96 -2.55 -19.66
N TYR A 1025 -30.26 -3.38 -18.88
CA TYR A 1025 -30.09 -3.19 -17.44
C TYR A 1025 -29.02 -2.13 -17.10
N ARG A 1026 -29.34 -0.86 -17.35
CA ARG A 1026 -28.42 0.29 -17.24
C ARG A 1026 -27.63 0.35 -15.93
N LYS A 1027 -28.30 0.32 -14.77
CA LYS A 1027 -27.62 0.43 -13.46
C LYS A 1027 -26.64 -0.71 -13.18
N LYS A 1028 -26.91 -1.92 -13.70
CA LYS A 1028 -26.04 -3.08 -13.49
C LYS A 1028 -24.85 -3.08 -14.46
N TRP A 1029 -25.10 -2.69 -15.72
CA TRP A 1029 -24.06 -2.41 -16.71
C TRP A 1029 -23.02 -1.41 -16.19
N GLU A 1030 -23.46 -0.24 -15.70
CA GLU A 1030 -22.56 0.78 -15.15
C GLU A 1030 -21.76 0.26 -13.95
N ARG A 1031 -22.41 -0.47 -13.04
CA ARG A 1031 -21.75 -1.07 -11.87
C ARG A 1031 -20.65 -2.05 -12.27
N ASN A 1032 -20.95 -2.98 -13.19
CA ASN A 1032 -20.00 -4.02 -13.59
C ASN A 1032 -18.84 -3.45 -14.40
N LEU A 1033 -19.08 -2.46 -15.24
CA LEU A 1033 -18.04 -1.77 -15.99
C LEU A 1033 -17.12 -0.96 -15.06
N ARG A 1034 -17.66 -0.35 -14.00
CA ARG A 1034 -16.85 0.29 -12.94
C ARG A 1034 -16.03 -0.72 -12.15
N LEU A 1035 -16.62 -1.86 -11.76
CA LEU A 1035 -15.89 -2.91 -11.06
C LEU A 1035 -14.71 -3.41 -11.90
N GLU A 1036 -14.92 -3.60 -13.20
CA GLU A 1036 -13.86 -3.95 -14.15
C GLU A 1036 -12.81 -2.84 -14.27
N TRP A 1037 -13.23 -1.58 -14.33
CA TRP A 1037 -12.32 -0.45 -14.41
C TRP A 1037 -11.32 -0.38 -13.25
N PHE A 1038 -11.77 -0.75 -12.05
CA PHE A 1038 -10.93 -0.80 -10.84
C PHE A 1038 -10.24 -2.14 -10.62
N SER A 1039 -10.67 -3.23 -11.28
CA SER A 1039 -10.01 -4.53 -11.16
C SER A 1039 -8.70 -4.61 -11.96
N TRP A 1040 -8.59 -3.80 -13.03
CA TRP A 1040 -7.38 -3.72 -13.82
C TRP A 1040 -6.42 -2.63 -13.32
N PRO A 1041 -5.12 -2.91 -13.16
CA PRO A 1041 -4.13 -1.84 -13.08
C PRO A 1041 -4.21 -1.01 -14.37
N PRO A 1042 -3.96 0.31 -14.31
CA PRO A 1042 -4.27 1.23 -15.42
C PRO A 1042 -3.62 0.84 -16.76
N GLU A 1043 -2.46 0.21 -16.70
CA GLU A 1043 -1.61 -0.34 -17.78
C GLU A 1043 -2.22 -1.49 -18.56
N MET A 1044 -2.85 -2.41 -17.83
CA MET A 1044 -3.28 -3.68 -18.42
C MET A 1044 -4.74 -3.63 -18.85
N ARG A 1045 -5.37 -2.44 -18.76
CA ARG A 1045 -6.76 -2.23 -19.18
C ARG A 1045 -6.91 -2.58 -20.66
N PRO A 1046 -7.80 -3.53 -21.01
CA PRO A 1046 -7.97 -3.94 -22.39
C PRO A 1046 -8.64 -2.84 -23.22
N ALA A 1047 -8.36 -2.82 -24.52
CA ALA A 1047 -8.92 -1.85 -25.47
C ALA A 1047 -10.45 -1.77 -25.43
N GLU A 1048 -11.13 -2.91 -25.25
CA GLU A 1048 -12.60 -2.98 -25.20
C GLU A 1048 -13.16 -2.28 -23.95
N LEU A 1049 -12.41 -2.23 -22.84
CA LEU A 1049 -12.84 -1.51 -21.64
C LEU A 1049 -12.81 0.01 -21.87
N PHE A 1050 -11.73 0.53 -22.47
CA PHE A 1050 -11.66 1.94 -22.91
C PHE A 1050 -12.76 2.27 -23.91
N PHE A 1051 -13.04 1.34 -24.83
CA PHE A 1051 -14.14 1.49 -25.75
C PHE A 1051 -15.47 1.55 -24.97
N GLN A 1052 -15.82 0.62 -24.09
CA GLN A 1052 -17.12 0.72 -23.42
C GLN A 1052 -17.27 1.96 -22.51
N MET A 1053 -16.19 2.51 -21.97
CA MET A 1053 -16.21 3.78 -21.24
C MET A 1053 -16.68 4.98 -22.09
N HIS A 1054 -16.49 4.97 -23.42
CA HIS A 1054 -16.99 6.05 -24.28
C HIS A 1054 -18.53 6.12 -24.31
N LEU A 1055 -19.20 4.97 -24.19
CA LEU A 1055 -20.66 4.89 -24.18
C LEU A 1055 -21.24 5.47 -22.89
N LEU A 1056 -20.57 5.22 -21.77
CA LEU A 1056 -20.85 5.83 -20.47
C LEU A 1056 -20.68 7.35 -20.53
N ALA A 1057 -19.55 7.83 -21.07
CA ALA A 1057 -19.27 9.26 -21.18
C ALA A 1057 -20.29 10.01 -22.08
N ARG A 1058 -20.71 9.40 -23.19
CA ARG A 1058 -21.68 10.00 -24.14
C ARG A 1058 -23.08 10.16 -23.55
N GLN A 1059 -23.45 9.36 -22.56
CA GLN A 1059 -24.79 9.42 -21.94
C GLN A 1059 -24.88 10.50 -20.85
N ILE A 1060 -23.75 10.88 -20.24
CA ILE A 1060 -23.69 11.87 -19.14
C ILE A 1060 -23.85 13.30 -19.66
N GLU A 1061 -23.50 13.59 -20.92
CA GLU A 1061 -23.77 14.90 -21.56
C GLU A 1061 -25.27 15.28 -21.58
N SER A 1062 -26.18 14.33 -21.29
CA SER A 1062 -27.63 14.56 -21.25
C SER A 1062 -28.25 14.74 -19.85
N GLU A 1063 -27.51 14.53 -18.75
CA GLU A 1063 -28.04 14.60 -17.38
C GLU A 1063 -27.16 15.53 -16.50
N SER A 1064 -27.74 16.65 -16.07
CA SER A 1064 -27.08 17.71 -15.28
C SER A 1064 -27.16 17.44 -13.77
N ASP A 1065 -26.31 16.55 -13.25
CA ASP A 1065 -26.09 16.46 -11.81
C ASP A 1065 -24.61 16.15 -11.50
N SER A 1066 -24.02 16.96 -10.62
CA SER A 1066 -22.58 17.05 -10.38
C SER A 1066 -22.18 16.48 -9.02
N SER A 1067 -21.32 15.45 -9.03
CA SER A 1067 -20.15 15.30 -8.13
C SER A 1067 -19.55 13.89 -8.20
N SER A 1068 -18.22 13.83 -8.31
CA SER A 1068 -17.34 12.67 -8.07
C SER A 1068 -17.36 11.48 -9.06
N ARG A 1069 -17.00 11.65 -10.35
CA ARG A 1069 -16.78 10.48 -11.24
C ARG A 1069 -15.59 10.66 -12.19
N VAL A 1070 -14.77 9.61 -12.32
CA VAL A 1070 -13.63 9.48 -13.27
C VAL A 1070 -14.06 9.70 -14.73
N GLU A 1071 -15.35 9.45 -15.00
CA GLU A 1071 -16.01 9.55 -16.31
C GLU A 1071 -16.09 10.99 -16.85
N TYR A 1072 -16.07 12.02 -15.99
CA TYR A 1072 -16.13 13.44 -16.39
C TYR A 1072 -14.79 13.98 -16.93
N CYS A 1073 -13.68 13.28 -16.73
CA CYS A 1073 -12.37 13.80 -17.07
C CYS A 1073 -12.02 13.69 -18.56
N GLN A 1074 -12.76 12.90 -19.36
CA GLN A 1074 -12.39 12.62 -20.76
C GLN A 1074 -13.61 12.57 -21.67
N SER A 1075 -13.49 13.20 -22.84
CA SER A 1075 -14.56 13.21 -23.85
C SER A 1075 -14.76 11.80 -24.46
N PRO A 1076 -15.96 11.47 -24.96
CA PRO A 1076 -16.22 10.20 -25.65
C PRO A 1076 -15.20 9.91 -26.77
N GLN A 1077 -14.73 10.95 -27.46
CA GLN A 1077 -13.69 10.85 -28.49
C GLN A 1077 -12.33 10.37 -27.92
N GLN A 1078 -11.91 10.91 -26.77
CA GLN A 1078 -10.65 10.50 -26.13
C GLN A 1078 -10.67 9.04 -25.66
N TRP A 1079 -11.82 8.57 -25.17
CA TRP A 1079 -12.00 7.17 -24.81
C TRP A 1079 -11.83 6.23 -26.01
N VAL A 1080 -12.43 6.57 -27.16
CA VAL A 1080 -12.30 5.79 -28.40
C VAL A 1080 -10.86 5.85 -28.95
N LEU A 1081 -10.19 7.00 -28.86
CA LEU A 1081 -8.78 7.12 -29.26
C LEU A 1081 -7.87 6.23 -28.41
N ARG A 1082 -8.09 6.15 -27.09
CA ARG A 1082 -7.35 5.22 -26.21
C ARG A 1082 -7.62 3.75 -26.54
N ALA A 1083 -8.85 3.41 -26.89
CA ALA A 1083 -9.19 2.06 -27.39
C ALA A 1083 -8.46 1.73 -28.72
N ILE A 1084 -8.30 2.71 -29.60
CA ILE A 1084 -7.54 2.56 -30.86
C ILE A 1084 -6.04 2.43 -30.58
N HIS A 1085 -5.48 3.22 -29.67
CA HIS A 1085 -4.06 3.13 -29.32
C HIS A 1085 -3.69 1.77 -28.73
N THR A 1086 -4.58 1.21 -27.92
CA THR A 1086 -4.38 -0.10 -27.28
C THR A 1086 -4.62 -1.26 -28.25
N ASN A 1087 -5.56 -1.13 -29.20
CA ASN A 1087 -5.73 -2.10 -30.28
C ASN A 1087 -6.10 -1.43 -31.62
N PRO A 1088 -5.11 -1.04 -32.43
CA PRO A 1088 -5.35 -0.31 -33.68
C PRO A 1088 -5.94 -1.19 -34.79
N SER A 1089 -5.88 -2.51 -34.64
CA SER A 1089 -6.39 -3.47 -35.63
C SER A 1089 -7.92 -3.54 -35.69
N SER A 1090 -8.62 -3.06 -34.66
CA SER A 1090 -10.08 -3.14 -34.59
C SER A 1090 -10.75 -2.03 -35.40
N LEU A 1091 -11.26 -2.39 -36.58
CA LEU A 1091 -11.98 -1.49 -37.49
C LEU A 1091 -13.25 -0.89 -36.86
N ARG A 1092 -13.80 -1.51 -35.81
CA ARG A 1092 -14.96 -1.03 -35.06
C ARG A 1092 -14.69 0.31 -34.38
N TYR A 1093 -13.52 0.46 -33.76
CA TYR A 1093 -13.20 1.68 -33.01
C TYR A 1093 -13.00 2.86 -33.96
N TRP A 1094 -12.33 2.63 -35.09
CA TRP A 1094 -12.15 3.63 -36.14
C TRP A 1094 -13.47 4.11 -36.76
N LYS A 1095 -14.44 3.20 -36.99
CA LYS A 1095 -15.79 3.58 -37.47
C LYS A 1095 -16.51 4.49 -36.49
N VAL A 1096 -16.45 4.19 -35.19
CA VAL A 1096 -17.09 5.01 -34.15
C VAL A 1096 -16.38 6.36 -33.99
N LEU A 1097 -15.05 6.40 -34.02
CA LEU A 1097 -14.31 7.67 -34.01
C LEU A 1097 -14.75 8.57 -35.17
N ARG A 1098 -14.86 8.01 -36.39
CA ARG A 1098 -15.35 8.76 -37.57
C ARG A 1098 -16.76 9.31 -37.39
N SER A 1099 -17.65 8.56 -36.73
CA SER A 1099 -19.01 9.03 -36.41
C SER A 1099 -19.04 10.10 -35.32
N LEU A 1100 -18.10 10.06 -34.38
CA LEU A 1100 -17.97 11.06 -33.30
C LEU A 1100 -17.24 12.33 -33.73
N CYS A 1101 -16.49 12.30 -34.84
CA CYS A 1101 -15.86 13.48 -35.44
C CYS A 1101 -16.75 14.21 -36.45
N ASN A 1102 -17.81 13.54 -36.95
CA ASN A 1102 -18.75 14.10 -37.93
C ASN A 1102 -20.02 14.70 -37.28
N ASN A 1103 -20.24 14.44 -35.99
CA ASN A 1103 -21.27 15.07 -35.15
C ASN A 1103 -20.57 16.04 -34.19
#